data_AF-A0A2H0VYB0-F1
#
_entry.id   AF-A0A2H0VYB0-F1
#
_cell.length_a   1.000
_cell.length_b   1.000
_cell.length_c   1.000
_cell.angle_alpha   90.00
_cell.angle_beta   90.00
_cell.angle_gamma   90.00
#
_symmetry.space_group_name_H-M   'P 1'
#
loop_
_entity.id
_entity.type
_entity.pdbx_description
1 polymer ?
#
loop_
_entity_poly.entity_id
_entity_poly.type
_entity_poly.pdbx_seq_one_letter_code
_entity_poly.pdbx_strand_id
1 'polypeptide(L)'
;MRISFISKLLNISEHEWPRVIVSWVITFFLRVGFVVGWTVIIAMFVGRMGIEKLPILFILNALLVIAGTIIFSTIIEKMRKEILIIINILVAAILLMAATIFVTYSDWIFFGIVLVAESIILAQLNILISLFVEELFTPLESQRTFPLIESSETLGAIAGGIIVSVLAHIIPSYKFIYIWILAIMLVIPIILSFKRLSTELPSFEEKTTKDNSFSKIASSFKKAQKSPFLKGLIIVIIFQWMFINLLEFQYTKSVQESVYHQPEETLVQSIEDQNLQISIIDVDKTSENIVQGNFELAEETNNSKALEEQLTAKLGILQVIFGIATLIMQLVISSRILKSLGIINSMAIHPLVAVLNLVSMTLKFNLLTASITKGASEMTGLLFQNAYHSSYYAFGDKIRDQMKELLEGIIKPAGAILGMSLIVFLENFIFGESLTITINIALIIIAVISTILISSLQSKYTEQSQKNIEKGNDIHTRINAIEILGQKGHRINYDRLIKIIQRKNEEEDVQLKAIDTLKEIKSQETIPHLITCLESGNPNIRLAVVETLGEFDNLDKRFFKSAFGEYRIGATLKNLFEKEQNEEIRSAIIQVLAQLNPKDIIPFLLKKLKSKDAGIIADCIYICGLFHDPNSIYYLEKYLDHRDPKIRANAIIALWQFKHIRQKLNHYLDQLITSKKVEYREAAVYIISELTLKERKEELYKMMEDNENPEILFALARISEKSALVRLMDYIVSNKDDWKNTKKKLSKLPKKFLNTLTQYVHHEVSRMIHRILTSNSHLRTEEFSITTLEELKGLYSIIEEHQAEEQVSKLIKHKKS
;
A
#
# COMPACT_ATOMS: atom_id res chain seq x y z
N MET A 1 -12.72 -15.86 18.17
CA MET A 1 -11.66 -16.59 17.43
C MET A 1 -10.61 -15.55 17.02
N ARG A 2 -9.32 -15.83 17.25
CA ARG A 2 -8.30 -14.83 17.64
C ARG A 2 -7.96 -13.77 16.58
N ILE A 3 -8.38 -12.51 16.82
CA ILE A 3 -7.84 -11.30 16.17
C ILE A 3 -6.30 -11.37 16.16
N SER A 4 -5.67 -11.85 17.24
CA SER A 4 -4.21 -12.00 17.35
C SER A 4 -3.52 -12.90 16.29
N PHE A 5 -4.24 -13.79 15.60
CA PHE A 5 -3.66 -14.60 14.51
C PHE A 5 -3.73 -13.84 13.19
N ILE A 6 -4.88 -13.20 12.92
CA ILE A 6 -5.10 -12.37 11.74
C ILE A 6 -4.19 -11.12 11.77
N SER A 7 -4.05 -10.47 12.94
CA SER A 7 -3.10 -9.37 13.16
C SER A 7 -1.66 -9.73 12.78
N LYS A 8 -1.24 -10.97 13.07
CA LYS A 8 0.10 -11.46 12.75
C LYS A 8 0.29 -11.82 11.29
N LEU A 9 -0.76 -12.32 10.65
CA LEU A 9 -0.73 -12.67 9.23
C LEU A 9 -0.74 -11.42 8.34
N LEU A 10 -1.53 -10.41 8.71
CA LEU A 10 -1.72 -9.18 7.94
C LEU A 10 -0.79 -8.04 8.36
N ASN A 11 0.05 -8.23 9.39
CA ASN A 11 0.96 -7.23 9.93
C ASN A 11 0.25 -5.93 10.36
N ILE A 12 -0.95 -6.06 10.96
CA ILE A 12 -1.81 -4.96 11.46
C ILE A 12 -1.82 -5.00 12.99
N SER A 13 -1.60 -3.85 13.62
CA SER A 13 -1.56 -3.73 15.08
C SER A 13 -2.94 -3.84 15.73
N GLU A 14 -3.03 -4.34 16.97
CA GLU A 14 -4.33 -4.51 17.65
C GLU A 14 -5.13 -3.20 17.81
N HIS A 15 -4.46 -2.05 17.87
CA HIS A 15 -5.07 -0.72 17.95
C HIS A 15 -5.43 -0.11 16.59
N GLU A 16 -4.93 -0.66 15.47
CA GLU A 16 -5.28 -0.22 14.10
C GLU A 16 -6.62 -0.82 13.64
N TRP A 17 -6.98 -2.00 14.14
CA TRP A 17 -8.18 -2.74 13.73
C TRP A 17 -9.49 -1.95 13.76
N PRO A 18 -9.80 -1.14 14.79
CA PRO A 18 -11.03 -0.34 14.78
C PRO A 18 -11.10 0.63 13.59
N ARG A 19 -9.96 1.27 13.24
CA ARG A 19 -9.87 2.17 12.08
C ARG A 19 -10.01 1.39 10.78
N VAL A 20 -9.28 0.28 10.66
CA VAL A 20 -9.31 -0.60 9.48
C VAL A 20 -10.72 -1.13 9.22
N ILE A 21 -11.41 -1.62 10.26
CA ILE A 21 -12.78 -2.15 10.14
C ILE A 21 -13.74 -1.04 9.70
N VAL A 22 -13.65 0.15 10.28
CA VAL A 22 -14.50 1.28 9.91
C VAL A 22 -14.27 1.67 8.45
N SER A 23 -13.02 1.86 8.03
CA SER A 23 -12.68 2.15 6.64
C SER A 23 -13.20 1.06 5.71
N TRP A 24 -12.94 -0.21 6.02
CA TRP A 24 -13.34 -1.35 5.21
C TRP A 24 -14.85 -1.46 5.05
N VAL A 25 -15.63 -1.29 6.13
CA VAL A 25 -17.09 -1.40 6.07
C VAL A 25 -17.71 -0.24 5.31
N ILE A 26 -17.17 0.98 5.46
CA ILE A 26 -17.65 2.15 4.72
C ILE A 26 -17.42 1.96 3.21
N THR A 27 -16.18 1.61 2.81
CA THR A 27 -15.84 1.40 1.40
C THR A 27 -16.59 0.20 0.82
N PHE A 28 -16.82 -0.86 1.60
CA PHE A 28 -17.65 -2.00 1.21
C PHE A 28 -19.07 -1.58 0.83
N PHE A 29 -19.80 -0.88 1.72
CA PHE A 29 -21.19 -0.51 1.45
C PHE A 29 -21.33 0.48 0.28
N LEU A 30 -20.41 1.44 0.17
CA LEU A 30 -20.39 2.36 -0.97
C LEU A 30 -20.18 1.61 -2.28
N ARG A 31 -19.28 0.63 -2.29
CA ARG A 31 -19.02 -0.17 -3.50
C ARG A 31 -20.19 -1.09 -3.85
N VAL A 32 -20.84 -1.71 -2.86
CA VAL A 32 -22.09 -2.48 -3.09
C VAL A 32 -23.14 -1.58 -3.73
N GLY A 33 -23.39 -0.40 -3.14
CA GLY A 33 -24.33 0.57 -3.66
C GLY A 33 -24.00 0.99 -5.09
N PHE A 34 -22.75 1.37 -5.35
CA PHE A 34 -22.28 1.76 -6.68
C PHE A 34 -22.51 0.67 -7.72
N VAL A 35 -22.14 -0.58 -7.43
CA VAL A 35 -22.32 -1.69 -8.38
C VAL A 35 -23.80 -1.97 -8.63
N VAL A 36 -24.63 -2.01 -7.59
CA VAL A 36 -26.08 -2.18 -7.74
C VAL A 36 -26.69 -1.04 -8.58
N GLY A 37 -26.38 0.20 -8.22
CA GLY A 37 -26.91 1.38 -8.88
C GLY A 37 -26.47 1.48 -10.34
N TRP A 38 -25.16 1.48 -10.58
CA TRP A 38 -24.59 1.68 -11.91
C TRP A 38 -25.00 0.59 -12.90
N THR A 39 -24.97 -0.68 -12.50
CA THR A 39 -25.41 -1.79 -13.37
C THR A 39 -26.87 -1.64 -13.78
N VAL A 40 -27.74 -1.26 -12.85
CA VAL A 40 -29.17 -1.07 -13.12
C VAL A 40 -29.42 0.17 -13.98
N ILE A 41 -28.71 1.27 -13.72
CA ILE A 41 -28.83 2.49 -14.53
C ILE A 41 -28.46 2.20 -15.98
N ILE A 42 -27.33 1.50 -16.21
CA ILE A 42 -26.93 1.12 -17.57
C ILE A 42 -27.99 0.23 -18.20
N ALA A 43 -28.48 -0.79 -17.50
CA ALA A 43 -29.49 -1.70 -18.03
C ALA A 43 -30.79 -0.97 -18.40
N MET A 44 -31.28 -0.10 -17.51
CA MET A 44 -32.48 0.70 -17.77
C MET A 44 -32.25 1.72 -18.88
N PHE A 45 -31.09 2.37 -18.92
CA PHE A 45 -30.78 3.36 -19.95
C PHE A 45 -30.72 2.70 -21.32
N VAL A 46 -30.01 1.59 -21.45
CA VAL A 46 -29.93 0.82 -22.69
C VAL A 46 -31.32 0.32 -23.11
N GLY A 47 -32.11 -0.23 -22.17
CA GLY A 47 -33.44 -0.77 -22.48
C GLY A 47 -34.50 0.27 -22.85
N ARG A 48 -34.38 1.53 -22.40
CA ARG A 48 -35.37 2.59 -22.66
C ARG A 48 -34.94 3.63 -23.66
N MET A 49 -33.68 4.05 -23.59
CA MET A 49 -33.13 5.14 -24.38
C MET A 49 -32.38 4.65 -25.62
N GLY A 50 -32.05 3.36 -25.66
CA GLY A 50 -31.21 2.74 -26.67
C GLY A 50 -29.72 2.86 -26.35
N ILE A 51 -28.93 1.89 -26.78
CA ILE A 51 -27.47 1.89 -26.61
C ILE A 51 -26.77 3.01 -27.39
N GLU A 52 -27.40 3.48 -28.45
CA GLU A 52 -26.94 4.59 -29.29
C GLU A 52 -26.69 5.89 -28.51
N LYS A 53 -27.45 6.11 -27.42
CA LYS A 53 -27.30 7.29 -26.56
C LYS A 53 -26.31 7.07 -25.41
N LEU A 54 -25.79 5.84 -25.24
CA LEU A 54 -24.87 5.49 -24.16
C LEU A 54 -23.55 6.29 -24.23
N PRO A 55 -22.96 6.56 -25.42
CA PRO A 55 -21.81 7.46 -25.52
C PRO A 55 -22.07 8.86 -25.00
N ILE A 56 -23.25 9.42 -25.29
CA ILE A 56 -23.65 10.75 -24.83
C ILE A 56 -23.79 10.75 -23.30
N LEU A 57 -24.39 9.70 -22.72
CA LEU A 57 -24.50 9.55 -21.27
C LEU A 57 -23.13 9.58 -20.57
N PHE A 58 -22.15 8.84 -21.09
CA PHE A 58 -20.81 8.81 -20.51
C PHE A 58 -20.03 10.12 -20.68
N ILE A 59 -20.21 10.83 -21.81
CA ILE A 59 -19.64 12.17 -22.00
C ILE A 59 -20.24 13.15 -20.98
N LEU A 60 -21.57 13.14 -20.81
CA LEU A 60 -22.25 13.99 -19.84
C LEU A 60 -21.82 13.65 -18.41
N ASN A 61 -21.74 12.37 -18.05
CA ASN A 61 -21.20 11.92 -16.76
C ASN A 61 -19.82 12.54 -16.52
N ALA A 62 -18.88 12.33 -17.45
CA ALA A 62 -17.52 12.82 -17.32
C ALA A 62 -17.42 14.35 -17.19
N LEU A 63 -18.23 15.10 -17.96
CA LEU A 63 -18.29 16.56 -17.84
C LEU A 63 -18.83 17.01 -16.48
N LEU A 64 -19.88 16.35 -15.98
CA LEU A 64 -20.46 16.64 -14.67
C LEU A 64 -19.53 16.27 -13.52
N VAL A 65 -18.74 15.19 -13.63
CA VAL A 65 -17.70 14.84 -12.65
C VAL A 65 -16.62 15.92 -12.58
N ILE A 66 -16.15 16.44 -13.73
CA ILE A 66 -15.17 17.55 -13.75
C ILE A 66 -15.77 18.80 -13.09
N ALA A 67 -16.99 19.18 -13.47
CA ALA A 67 -17.68 20.34 -12.92
C ALA A 67 -17.90 20.20 -11.40
N GLY A 68 -18.39 19.04 -10.96
CA GLY A 68 -18.61 18.73 -9.56
C GLY A 68 -17.31 18.75 -8.76
N THR A 69 -16.20 18.25 -9.31
CA THR A 69 -14.88 18.31 -8.65
C THR A 69 -14.42 19.75 -8.40
N ILE A 70 -14.58 20.65 -9.37
CA ILE A 70 -14.20 22.07 -9.24
C ILE A 70 -15.07 22.80 -8.19
N ILE A 71 -16.35 22.47 -8.11
CA ILE A 71 -17.26 23.04 -7.09
C ILE A 71 -16.87 22.49 -5.71
N PHE A 72 -16.65 21.19 -5.64
CA PHE A 72 -16.46 20.45 -4.41
C PHE A 72 -15.13 20.78 -3.69
N SER A 73 -14.07 20.99 -4.46
CA SER A 73 -12.76 21.43 -3.95
C SER A 73 -12.80 22.75 -3.17
N THR A 74 -13.80 23.61 -3.43
CA THR A 74 -14.00 24.86 -2.68
C THR A 74 -14.74 24.63 -1.36
N ILE A 75 -15.56 23.57 -1.28
CA ILE A 75 -16.39 23.25 -0.12
C ILE A 75 -15.58 22.47 0.92
N ILE A 76 -14.71 21.56 0.47
CA ILE A 76 -13.91 20.69 1.35
C ILE A 76 -13.04 21.46 2.34
N GLU A 77 -12.60 22.68 1.98
CA GLU A 77 -11.77 23.52 2.85
C GLU A 77 -12.56 24.24 3.96
N LYS A 78 -13.89 24.30 3.85
CA LYS A 78 -14.77 25.11 4.73
C LYS A 78 -15.44 24.31 5.84
N MET A 79 -15.53 22.98 5.71
CA MET A 79 -16.30 22.13 6.61
C MET A 79 -15.51 20.91 7.06
N ARG A 80 -15.87 20.34 8.22
CA ARG A 80 -15.32 19.05 8.67
C ARG A 80 -15.76 17.94 7.73
N LYS A 81 -14.85 17.04 7.34
CA LYS A 81 -15.10 16.01 6.32
C LYS A 81 -16.22 15.05 6.71
N GLU A 82 -16.34 14.71 7.99
CA GLU A 82 -17.38 13.81 8.51
C GLU A 82 -18.77 14.39 8.25
N ILE A 83 -18.93 15.69 8.51
CA ILE A 83 -20.19 16.42 8.26
C ILE A 83 -20.44 16.47 6.74
N LEU A 84 -19.40 16.74 5.96
CA LEU A 84 -19.52 16.84 4.50
C LEU A 84 -19.88 15.49 3.85
N ILE A 85 -19.37 14.38 4.38
CA ILE A 85 -19.77 13.03 3.98
C ILE A 85 -21.26 12.80 4.26
N ILE A 86 -21.72 13.11 5.48
CA ILE A 86 -23.13 12.95 5.86
C ILE A 86 -24.04 13.80 4.95
N ILE A 87 -23.67 15.06 4.68
CA ILE A 87 -24.42 15.94 3.78
C ILE A 87 -24.49 15.34 2.37
N ASN A 88 -23.37 14.85 1.82
CA ASN A 88 -23.37 14.24 0.49
C ASN A 88 -24.27 13.00 0.43
N ILE A 89 -24.23 12.13 1.44
CA ILE A 89 -25.10 10.94 1.49
C ILE A 89 -26.57 11.35 1.53
N LEU A 90 -26.94 12.33 2.35
CA LEU A 90 -28.32 12.80 2.44
C LEU A 90 -28.80 13.44 1.14
N VAL A 91 -27.98 14.29 0.51
CA VAL A 91 -28.31 14.92 -0.77
C VAL A 91 -28.43 13.87 -1.88
N ALA A 92 -27.51 12.91 -1.94
CA ALA A 92 -27.59 11.80 -2.91
C ALA A 92 -28.87 10.97 -2.71
N ALA A 93 -29.21 10.63 -1.46
CA ALA A 93 -30.42 9.89 -1.13
C ALA A 93 -31.69 10.66 -1.55
N ILE A 94 -31.74 11.97 -1.31
CA ILE A 94 -32.87 12.82 -1.72
C ILE A 94 -33.00 12.87 -3.25
N LEU A 95 -31.91 13.08 -3.98
CA LEU A 95 -31.93 13.13 -5.45
C LEU A 95 -32.33 11.78 -6.06
N LEU A 96 -31.77 10.68 -5.56
CA LEU A 96 -32.13 9.33 -6.02
C LEU A 96 -33.60 9.01 -5.69
N MET A 97 -34.09 9.39 -4.51
CA MET A 97 -35.50 9.22 -4.15
C MET A 97 -36.40 10.04 -5.08
N ALA A 98 -36.05 11.29 -5.35
CA ALA A 98 -36.78 12.16 -6.26
C ALA A 98 -36.82 11.59 -7.68
N ALA A 99 -35.71 11.01 -8.17
CA ALA A 99 -35.69 10.35 -9.47
C ALA A 99 -36.75 9.25 -9.58
N THR A 100 -36.94 8.43 -8.53
CA THR A 100 -37.94 7.33 -8.59
C THR A 100 -39.37 7.79 -8.87
N ILE A 101 -39.72 9.04 -8.53
CA ILE A 101 -41.04 9.62 -8.81
C ILE A 101 -41.24 9.83 -10.32
N PHE A 102 -40.18 10.17 -11.05
CA PHE A 102 -40.24 10.51 -12.47
C PHE A 102 -40.10 9.30 -13.41
N VAL A 103 -39.85 8.10 -12.87
CA VAL A 103 -39.65 6.85 -13.64
C VAL A 103 -40.78 6.55 -14.63
N THR A 104 -42.02 6.94 -14.29
CA THR A 104 -43.21 6.70 -15.13
C THR A 104 -43.65 7.94 -15.91
N TYR A 105 -43.08 9.12 -15.63
CA TYR A 105 -43.48 10.39 -16.26
C TYR A 105 -42.56 10.78 -17.41
N SER A 106 -41.24 10.66 -17.23
CA SER A 106 -40.26 11.06 -18.25
C SER A 106 -38.91 10.39 -18.00
N ASP A 107 -38.48 9.54 -18.94
CA ASP A 107 -37.17 8.89 -18.87
C ASP A 107 -36.03 9.91 -18.88
N TRP A 108 -36.15 11.01 -19.63
CA TRP A 108 -35.16 12.09 -19.64
C TRP A 108 -34.98 12.76 -18.29
N ILE A 109 -36.07 13.06 -17.59
CA ILE A 109 -36.01 13.68 -16.25
C ILE A 109 -35.46 12.67 -15.25
N PHE A 110 -35.91 11.42 -15.31
CA PHE A 110 -35.41 10.34 -14.47
C PHE A 110 -33.89 10.17 -14.61
N PHE A 111 -33.38 9.93 -15.82
CA PHE A 111 -31.95 9.74 -16.05
C PHE A 111 -31.16 11.02 -15.80
N GLY A 112 -31.71 12.21 -16.07
CA GLY A 112 -31.07 13.47 -15.76
C GLY A 112 -30.80 13.67 -14.26
N ILE A 113 -31.80 13.38 -13.40
CA ILE A 113 -31.65 13.48 -11.94
C ILE A 113 -30.68 12.41 -11.42
N VAL A 114 -30.80 11.17 -11.91
CA VAL A 114 -29.90 10.08 -11.52
C VAL A 114 -28.46 10.39 -11.91
N LEU A 115 -28.24 10.92 -13.11
CA LEU A 115 -26.92 11.33 -13.59
C LEU A 115 -26.35 12.46 -12.73
N VAL A 116 -27.14 13.48 -12.39
CA VAL A 116 -26.68 14.54 -11.47
C VAL A 116 -26.33 13.98 -10.09
N ALA A 117 -27.14 13.08 -9.55
CA ALA A 117 -26.87 12.44 -8.26
C ALA A 117 -25.58 11.62 -8.28
N GLU A 118 -25.35 10.87 -9.35
CA GLU A 118 -24.16 10.04 -9.53
C GLU A 118 -22.89 10.90 -9.76
N SER A 119 -22.93 11.81 -10.73
CA SER A 119 -21.75 12.50 -11.25
C SER A 119 -21.31 13.72 -10.40
N ILE A 120 -22.24 14.42 -9.73
CA ILE A 120 -21.96 15.64 -8.94
C ILE A 120 -21.93 15.39 -7.43
N ILE A 121 -22.61 14.35 -6.94
CA ILE A 121 -22.68 14.06 -5.50
C ILE A 121 -21.93 12.78 -5.15
N LEU A 122 -22.26 11.64 -5.77
CA LEU A 122 -21.67 10.35 -5.40
C LEU A 122 -20.21 10.20 -5.83
N ALA A 123 -19.80 10.75 -6.98
CA ALA A 123 -18.39 10.76 -7.38
C ALA A 123 -17.51 11.52 -6.35
N GLN A 124 -18.03 12.59 -5.77
CA GLN A 124 -17.37 13.46 -4.80
C GLN A 124 -17.40 12.83 -3.41
N LEU A 125 -18.48 12.11 -3.07
CA LEU A 125 -18.53 11.23 -1.91
C LEU A 125 -17.39 10.19 -1.95
N ASN A 126 -17.13 9.59 -3.10
CA ASN A 126 -16.03 8.62 -3.24
C ASN A 126 -14.66 9.26 -2.96
N ILE A 127 -14.40 10.45 -3.52
CA ILE A 127 -13.18 11.23 -3.25
C ILE A 127 -13.06 11.57 -1.75
N LEU A 128 -14.16 12.02 -1.13
CA LEU A 128 -14.20 12.36 0.29
C LEU A 128 -13.84 11.19 1.19
N ILE A 129 -14.39 10.02 0.88
CA ILE A 129 -14.17 8.81 1.65
C ILE A 129 -12.72 8.36 1.52
N SER A 130 -12.15 8.42 0.31
CA SER A 130 -10.72 8.16 0.12
C SER A 130 -9.87 9.09 0.99
N LEU A 131 -10.15 10.40 0.99
CA LEU A 131 -9.44 11.38 1.81
C LEU A 131 -9.66 11.18 3.32
N PHE A 132 -10.86 10.77 3.72
CA PHE A 132 -11.18 10.48 5.12
C PHE A 132 -10.45 9.24 5.60
N VAL A 133 -10.42 8.17 4.79
CA VAL A 133 -9.64 6.96 5.07
C VAL A 133 -8.16 7.30 5.16
N GLU A 134 -7.61 8.10 4.25
CA GLU A 134 -6.21 8.54 4.29
C GLU A 134 -5.85 9.27 5.58
N GLU A 135 -6.75 10.08 6.14
CA GLU A 135 -6.53 10.78 7.42
C GLU A 135 -6.66 9.90 8.67
N LEU A 136 -7.16 8.68 8.55
CA LEU A 136 -7.22 7.75 9.68
C LEU A 136 -5.89 7.06 9.93
N PHE A 137 -4.97 7.03 8.96
CA PHE A 137 -3.75 6.25 9.01
C PHE A 137 -2.52 7.12 8.77
N THR A 138 -1.45 6.85 9.51
CA THR A 138 -0.15 7.45 9.20
C THR A 138 0.40 6.89 7.88
N PRO A 139 1.35 7.56 7.20
CA PRO A 139 1.88 7.07 5.93
C PRO A 139 2.40 5.62 5.98
N LEU A 140 2.99 5.21 7.10
CA LEU A 140 3.49 3.84 7.32
C LEU A 140 2.36 2.84 7.61
N GLU A 141 1.34 3.25 8.36
CA GLU A 141 0.14 2.43 8.59
C GLU A 141 -0.61 2.20 7.27
N SER A 142 -0.74 3.24 6.44
CA SER A 142 -1.42 3.20 5.14
C SER A 142 -0.80 2.16 4.20
N GLN A 143 0.53 2.05 4.15
CA GLN A 143 1.24 1.07 3.32
C GLN A 143 0.86 -0.39 3.65
N ARG A 144 0.45 -0.68 4.89
CA ARG A 144 0.11 -2.03 5.35
C ARG A 144 -1.39 -2.27 5.39
N THR A 145 -2.17 -1.25 5.71
CA THR A 145 -3.62 -1.35 5.95
C THR A 145 -4.44 -1.16 4.68
N PHE A 146 -3.99 -0.34 3.72
CA PHE A 146 -4.78 -0.02 2.52
C PHE A 146 -5.05 -1.22 1.62
N PRO A 147 -4.11 -2.16 1.38
CA PRO A 147 -4.42 -3.34 0.58
C PRO A 147 -5.59 -4.16 1.15
N LEU A 148 -5.75 -4.18 2.48
CA LEU A 148 -6.89 -4.82 3.12
C LEU A 148 -8.16 -3.99 2.96
N ILE A 149 -8.09 -2.66 3.12
CA ILE A 149 -9.26 -1.77 2.91
C ILE A 149 -9.73 -1.83 1.46
N GLU A 150 -8.83 -1.78 0.48
CA GLU A 150 -9.12 -1.92 -0.95
C GLU A 150 -9.74 -3.29 -1.30
N SER A 151 -9.45 -4.36 -0.53
CA SER A 151 -10.12 -5.66 -0.74
C SER A 151 -11.64 -5.59 -0.53
N SER A 152 -12.11 -4.61 0.23
CA SER A 152 -13.54 -4.33 0.41
C SER A 152 -14.22 -3.95 -0.90
N GLU A 153 -13.50 -3.37 -1.86
CA GLU A 153 -14.06 -2.95 -3.14
C GLU A 153 -14.39 -4.17 -4.01
N THR A 154 -13.46 -5.13 -4.09
CA THR A 154 -13.67 -6.38 -4.82
C THR A 154 -14.79 -7.20 -4.18
N LEU A 155 -14.81 -7.31 -2.85
CA LEU A 155 -15.87 -8.03 -2.13
C LEU A 155 -17.23 -7.32 -2.24
N GLY A 156 -17.24 -5.99 -2.20
CA GLY A 156 -18.45 -5.19 -2.40
C GLY A 156 -19.00 -5.32 -3.81
N ALA A 157 -18.14 -5.42 -4.83
CA ALA A 157 -18.57 -5.67 -6.20
C ALA A 157 -19.18 -7.05 -6.39
N ILE A 158 -18.60 -8.09 -5.77
CA ILE A 158 -19.18 -9.44 -5.76
C ILE A 158 -20.56 -9.42 -5.07
N ALA A 159 -20.65 -8.81 -3.88
CA ALA A 159 -21.91 -8.73 -3.14
C ALA A 159 -22.99 -7.95 -3.91
N GLY A 160 -22.63 -6.81 -4.53
CA GLY A 160 -23.53 -6.04 -5.39
C GLY A 160 -24.02 -6.84 -6.60
N GLY A 161 -23.11 -7.54 -7.29
CA GLY A 161 -23.48 -8.43 -8.40
C GLY A 161 -24.40 -9.58 -7.99
N ILE A 162 -24.19 -10.18 -6.80
CA ILE A 162 -25.09 -11.21 -6.24
C ILE A 162 -26.47 -10.61 -5.95
N ILE A 163 -26.53 -9.43 -5.33
CA ILE A 163 -27.80 -8.73 -5.05
C ILE A 163 -28.57 -8.48 -6.36
N VAL A 164 -27.90 -7.94 -7.38
CA VAL A 164 -28.50 -7.68 -8.69
C VAL A 164 -28.98 -8.97 -9.34
N SER A 165 -28.12 -9.97 -9.48
CA SER A 165 -28.45 -11.22 -10.18
C SER A 165 -29.58 -12.02 -9.53
N VAL A 166 -29.65 -12.06 -8.20
CA VAL A 166 -30.69 -12.81 -7.48
C VAL A 166 -32.02 -12.06 -7.47
N LEU A 167 -32.00 -10.73 -7.28
CA LEU A 167 -33.22 -9.95 -7.13
C LEU A 167 -33.80 -9.44 -8.46
N ALA A 168 -33.04 -9.46 -9.56
CA ALA A 168 -33.48 -8.88 -10.83
C ALA A 168 -34.71 -9.57 -11.43
N HIS A 169 -34.93 -10.85 -11.09
CA HIS A 169 -36.13 -11.59 -11.49
C HIS A 169 -37.33 -11.41 -10.55
N ILE A 170 -37.11 -10.77 -9.40
CA ILE A 170 -38.09 -10.65 -8.31
C ILE A 170 -38.60 -9.22 -8.18
N ILE A 171 -37.72 -8.24 -8.46
CA ILE A 171 -37.97 -6.82 -8.22
C ILE A 171 -37.71 -6.04 -9.53
N PRO A 172 -38.64 -5.14 -9.94
CA PRO A 172 -38.42 -4.25 -11.07
C PRO A 172 -37.13 -3.42 -10.94
N SER A 173 -36.44 -3.21 -12.07
CA SER A 173 -35.13 -2.54 -12.15
C SER A 173 -35.06 -1.20 -11.39
N TYR A 174 -36.05 -0.31 -11.55
CA TYR A 174 -36.02 1.00 -10.88
C TYR A 174 -36.03 0.93 -9.33
N LYS A 175 -36.53 -0.17 -8.73
CA LYS A 175 -36.56 -0.31 -7.27
C LYS A 175 -35.19 -0.66 -6.67
N PHE A 176 -34.21 -1.05 -7.48
CA PHE A 176 -32.83 -1.22 -7.01
C PHE A 176 -32.20 0.10 -6.54
N ILE A 177 -32.74 1.24 -6.98
CA ILE A 177 -32.34 2.56 -6.44
C ILE A 177 -32.58 2.63 -4.93
N TYR A 178 -33.62 1.97 -4.39
CA TYR A 178 -33.84 1.91 -2.94
C TYR A 178 -32.78 1.10 -2.21
N ILE A 179 -32.26 0.03 -2.83
CA ILE A 179 -31.15 -0.77 -2.30
C ILE A 179 -29.87 0.08 -2.30
N TRP A 180 -29.66 0.87 -3.35
CA TRP A 180 -28.54 1.80 -3.42
C TRP A 180 -28.62 2.88 -2.33
N ILE A 181 -29.79 3.50 -2.15
CA ILE A 181 -30.06 4.47 -1.07
C ILE A 181 -29.79 3.84 0.30
N LEU A 182 -30.26 2.61 0.53
CA LEU A 182 -30.02 1.90 1.79
C LEU A 182 -28.52 1.68 2.03
N ALA A 183 -27.78 1.23 1.02
CA ALA A 183 -26.35 0.98 1.12
C ALA A 183 -25.56 2.25 1.49
N ILE A 184 -25.87 3.40 0.87
CA ILE A 184 -25.20 4.67 1.22
C ILE A 184 -25.64 5.19 2.59
N MET A 185 -26.91 4.99 3.00
CA MET A 185 -27.41 5.45 4.30
C MET A 185 -26.81 4.66 5.47
N LEU A 186 -26.46 3.39 5.28
CA LEU A 186 -25.78 2.56 6.29
C LEU A 186 -24.39 3.10 6.68
N VAL A 187 -23.80 3.98 5.87
CA VAL A 187 -22.52 4.64 6.18
C VAL A 187 -22.66 5.67 7.31
N ILE A 188 -23.79 6.36 7.41
CA ILE A 188 -24.04 7.41 8.42
C ILE A 188 -23.87 6.90 9.87
N PRO A 189 -24.55 5.82 10.32
CA PRO A 189 -24.41 5.34 11.70
C PRO A 189 -22.98 4.88 12.00
N ILE A 190 -22.24 4.38 11.01
CA ILE A 190 -20.84 3.97 11.18
C ILE A 190 -19.97 5.19 11.46
N ILE A 191 -20.12 6.26 10.67
CA ILE A 191 -19.38 7.51 10.87
C ILE A 191 -19.74 8.17 12.21
N LEU A 192 -21.02 8.18 12.60
CA LEU A 192 -21.46 8.76 13.87
C LEU A 192 -21.03 7.93 15.09
N SER A 193 -21.01 6.60 14.98
CA SER A 193 -20.58 5.70 16.05
C SER A 193 -19.07 5.72 16.23
N PHE A 194 -18.31 6.04 15.19
CA PHE A 194 -16.87 6.11 15.25
C PHE A 194 -16.43 7.43 15.89
N LYS A 195 -16.25 7.43 17.22
CA LYS A 195 -15.51 8.50 17.89
C LYS A 195 -14.05 8.38 17.47
N ARG A 196 -13.61 9.33 16.64
CA ARG A 196 -12.20 9.54 16.31
C ARG A 196 -11.43 9.60 17.63
N LEU A 197 -10.70 8.53 17.98
CA LEU A 197 -9.53 8.74 18.83
C LEU A 197 -8.65 9.64 17.98
N SER A 198 -8.53 10.91 18.37
CA SER A 198 -7.68 11.87 17.67
C SER A 198 -6.24 11.38 17.76
N THR A 199 -5.83 10.60 16.77
CA THR A 199 -4.43 10.32 16.44
C THR A 199 -3.85 11.43 15.59
N GLU A 200 -4.64 12.43 15.19
CA GLU A 200 -4.11 13.69 14.66
C GLU A 200 -3.26 14.36 15.73
N LEU A 201 -1.96 14.14 15.59
CA LEU A 201 -0.94 15.05 16.05
C LEU A 201 -1.17 16.37 15.31
N PRO A 202 -1.27 17.51 16.01
CA PRO A 202 -1.48 18.79 15.36
C PRO A 202 -0.36 19.03 14.35
N SER A 203 -0.73 19.09 13.07
CA SER A 203 0.20 19.46 12.01
C SER A 203 0.59 20.91 12.23
N PHE A 204 1.88 21.17 12.46
CA PHE A 204 2.40 22.52 12.66
C PHE A 204 2.60 23.31 11.35
N GLU A 205 1.92 22.93 10.25
CA GLU A 205 1.98 23.70 9.02
C GLU A 205 1.03 24.90 9.09
N GLU A 206 1.58 26.09 8.85
CA GLU A 206 0.78 27.21 8.36
C GLU A 206 0.06 26.76 7.09
N LYS A 207 -1.29 26.76 7.13
CA LYS A 207 -2.12 26.74 5.93
C LYS A 207 -1.74 27.94 5.07
N THR A 208 -0.78 27.75 4.19
CA THR A 208 -0.33 28.78 3.26
C THR A 208 -1.40 29.00 2.21
N THR A 209 -2.06 30.13 2.39
CA THR A 209 -2.76 30.96 1.41
C THR A 209 -4.01 30.39 0.74
N LYS A 210 -5.07 31.20 0.85
CA LYS A 210 -6.32 31.20 0.08
C LYS A 210 -6.03 31.36 -1.42
N ASP A 211 -5.52 30.32 -2.07
CA ASP A 211 -5.49 30.28 -3.53
C ASP A 211 -6.87 29.79 -4.02
N ASN A 212 -7.44 30.46 -5.01
CA ASN A 212 -8.69 30.00 -5.63
C ASN A 212 -8.49 28.58 -6.17
N SER A 213 -9.44 27.66 -5.94
CA SER A 213 -9.28 26.25 -6.35
C SER A 213 -8.85 26.07 -7.82
N PHE A 214 -9.34 26.94 -8.71
CA PHE A 214 -8.94 26.96 -10.11
C PHE A 214 -7.46 27.32 -10.34
N SER A 215 -6.89 28.29 -9.59
CA SER A 215 -5.46 28.62 -9.68
C SER A 215 -4.59 27.48 -9.16
N LYS A 216 -5.06 26.76 -8.13
CA LYS A 216 -4.39 25.57 -7.58
C LYS A 216 -4.32 24.42 -8.60
N ILE A 217 -5.42 24.11 -9.28
CA ILE A 217 -5.46 23.08 -10.35
C ILE A 217 -4.59 23.50 -11.55
N ALA A 218 -4.71 24.74 -12.01
CA ALA A 218 -3.91 25.24 -13.13
C ALA A 218 -2.41 25.24 -12.82
N SER A 219 -2.02 25.60 -11.59
CA SER A 219 -0.64 25.55 -11.14
C SER A 219 -0.13 24.11 -11.04
N SER A 220 -0.97 23.17 -10.58
CA SER A 220 -0.66 21.74 -10.50
C SER A 220 -0.45 21.14 -11.90
N PHE A 221 -1.30 21.48 -12.87
CA PHE A 221 -1.11 21.10 -14.27
C PHE A 221 0.17 21.69 -14.87
N LYS A 222 0.47 22.97 -14.59
CA LYS A 222 1.71 23.62 -15.06
C LYS A 222 2.97 23.00 -14.44
N LYS A 223 2.92 22.60 -13.17
CA LYS A 223 3.99 21.82 -12.52
C LYS A 223 4.09 20.43 -13.14
N ALA A 224 2.96 19.79 -13.45
CA ALA A 224 2.91 18.46 -14.03
C ALA A 224 3.62 18.39 -15.39
N GLN A 225 3.48 19.43 -16.21
CA GLN A 225 4.19 19.54 -17.47
C GLN A 225 5.72 19.66 -17.35
N LYS A 226 6.26 20.02 -16.18
CA LYS A 226 7.71 20.14 -15.97
C LYS A 226 8.41 18.79 -15.75
N SER A 227 7.70 17.77 -15.25
CA SER A 227 8.28 16.44 -15.08
C SER A 227 8.00 15.58 -16.32
N PRO A 228 9.03 15.10 -17.04
CA PRO A 228 8.83 14.22 -18.20
C PRO A 228 8.07 12.95 -17.87
N PHE A 229 8.29 12.37 -16.68
CA PHE A 229 7.59 11.19 -16.20
C PHE A 229 6.09 11.47 -16.06
N LEU A 230 5.73 12.54 -15.36
CA LEU A 230 4.35 12.90 -15.12
C LEU A 230 3.58 13.26 -16.39
N LYS A 231 4.21 14.00 -17.32
CA LYS A 231 3.64 14.26 -18.64
C LYS A 231 3.31 12.96 -19.38
N GLY A 232 4.22 11.98 -19.32
CA GLY A 232 3.98 10.66 -19.90
C GLY A 232 2.86 9.90 -19.19
N LEU A 233 2.82 9.97 -17.86
CA LEU A 233 1.80 9.31 -17.05
C LEU A 233 0.38 9.85 -17.35
N ILE A 234 0.24 11.18 -17.49
CA ILE A 234 -1.03 11.82 -17.90
C ILE A 234 -1.54 11.23 -19.22
N ILE A 235 -0.67 11.13 -20.24
CA ILE A 235 -1.04 10.58 -21.54
C ILE A 235 -1.47 9.12 -21.40
N VAL A 236 -0.71 8.31 -20.67
CA VAL A 236 -1.08 6.91 -20.41
C VAL A 236 -2.45 6.78 -19.75
N ILE A 237 -2.77 7.62 -18.77
CA ILE A 237 -4.08 7.58 -18.10
C ILE A 237 -5.21 7.97 -19.05
N ILE A 238 -5.00 8.96 -19.91
CA ILE A 238 -5.98 9.34 -20.94
C ILE A 238 -6.29 8.13 -21.84
N PHE A 239 -5.26 7.49 -22.39
CA PHE A 239 -5.43 6.31 -23.23
C PHE A 239 -6.07 5.14 -22.47
N GLN A 240 -5.70 4.94 -21.21
CA GLN A 240 -6.27 3.91 -20.35
C GLN A 240 -7.77 4.12 -20.12
N TRP A 241 -8.20 5.34 -19.83
CA TRP A 241 -9.61 5.65 -19.58
C TRP A 241 -10.44 5.69 -20.87
N MET A 242 -9.82 6.11 -21.97
CA MET A 242 -10.38 5.95 -23.31
C MET A 242 -10.62 4.47 -23.63
N PHE A 243 -9.64 3.59 -23.36
CA PHE A 243 -9.77 2.14 -23.52
C PHE A 243 -10.88 1.55 -22.64
N ILE A 244 -10.94 1.88 -21.35
CA ILE A 244 -11.95 1.35 -20.42
C ILE A 244 -13.37 1.68 -20.90
N ASN A 245 -13.63 2.93 -21.30
CA ASN A 245 -14.98 3.37 -21.69
C ASN A 245 -15.40 2.81 -23.06
N LEU A 246 -14.46 2.75 -24.02
CA LEU A 246 -14.71 2.09 -25.30
C LEU A 246 -15.02 0.60 -25.13
N LEU A 247 -14.27 -0.09 -24.27
CA LEU A 247 -14.51 -1.49 -23.95
C LEU A 247 -15.84 -1.67 -23.21
N GLU A 248 -16.21 -0.75 -22.31
CA GLU A 248 -17.50 -0.77 -21.61
C GLU A 248 -18.67 -0.70 -22.59
N PHE A 249 -18.59 0.17 -23.58
CA PHE A 249 -19.60 0.27 -24.63
C PHE A 249 -19.71 -1.02 -25.44
N GLN A 250 -18.59 -1.56 -25.93
CA GLN A 250 -18.57 -2.80 -26.70
C GLN A 250 -19.06 -4.01 -25.89
N TYR A 251 -18.69 -4.08 -24.61
CA TYR A 251 -19.20 -5.08 -23.68
C TYR A 251 -20.72 -4.95 -23.53
N THR A 252 -21.23 -3.76 -23.21
CA THR A 252 -22.67 -3.51 -23.03
C THR A 252 -23.46 -3.87 -24.29
N LYS A 253 -22.94 -3.52 -25.47
CA LYS A 253 -23.50 -3.91 -26.77
C LYS A 253 -23.61 -5.43 -26.92
N SER A 254 -22.55 -6.17 -26.60
CA SER A 254 -22.56 -7.63 -26.68
C SER A 254 -23.56 -8.28 -25.72
N VAL A 255 -23.79 -7.67 -24.54
CA VAL A 255 -24.79 -8.17 -23.58
C VAL A 255 -26.19 -7.91 -24.14
N GLN A 256 -26.45 -6.73 -24.68
CA GLN A 256 -27.72 -6.42 -25.33
C GLN A 256 -28.02 -7.36 -26.50
N GLU A 257 -27.12 -7.52 -27.48
CA GLU A 257 -27.33 -8.43 -28.62
C GLU A 257 -27.67 -9.87 -28.18
N SER A 258 -27.09 -10.30 -27.05
CA SER A 258 -27.33 -11.63 -26.49
C SER A 258 -28.65 -11.80 -25.73
N VAL A 259 -29.33 -10.71 -25.39
CA VAL A 259 -30.64 -10.71 -24.69
C VAL A 259 -31.76 -10.43 -25.69
N TYR A 260 -31.55 -9.48 -26.60
CA TYR A 260 -32.55 -9.05 -27.58
C TYR A 260 -32.61 -9.99 -28.81
N HIS A 261 -31.61 -10.88 -28.98
CA HIS A 261 -31.53 -11.84 -30.09
C HIS A 261 -31.60 -11.20 -31.50
N GLN A 262 -31.35 -9.89 -31.60
CA GLN A 262 -31.29 -9.12 -32.84
C GLN A 262 -29.95 -8.35 -32.90
N PRO A 263 -29.22 -8.39 -34.02
CA PRO A 263 -28.07 -7.50 -34.24
C PRO A 263 -28.61 -6.10 -34.55
N GLU A 264 -28.50 -5.16 -33.63
CA GLU A 264 -28.93 -3.78 -33.89
C GLU A 264 -27.95 -3.05 -34.80
N GLU A 265 -28.51 -2.50 -35.88
CA GLU A 265 -27.90 -1.54 -36.79
C GLU A 265 -27.92 -0.14 -36.15
N THR A 266 -26.80 0.55 -36.22
CA THR A 266 -26.55 1.84 -35.55
C THR A 266 -27.14 3.05 -36.30
N LEU A 267 -27.77 3.96 -35.56
CA LEU A 267 -27.99 5.42 -35.68
C LEU A 267 -28.39 6.12 -36.99
N VAL A 268 -28.50 5.50 -38.16
CA VAL A 268 -28.98 6.21 -39.37
C VAL A 268 -29.99 5.41 -40.18
N GLN A 269 -31.28 5.57 -39.84
CA GLN A 269 -32.35 6.07 -40.73
C GLN A 269 -33.71 6.01 -40.03
N SER A 270 -34.30 7.17 -39.70
CA SER A 270 -35.76 7.28 -39.52
C SER A 270 -36.30 8.71 -39.69
N ILE A 271 -35.82 9.46 -40.67
CA ILE A 271 -36.58 10.60 -41.22
C ILE A 271 -36.33 10.59 -42.74
N GLU A 272 -37.42 10.65 -43.52
CA GLU A 272 -37.48 10.54 -44.99
C GLU A 272 -37.47 9.11 -45.57
N ASP A 273 -38.56 8.38 -45.35
CA ASP A 273 -39.33 7.75 -46.45
C ASP A 273 -40.61 7.08 -45.91
N GLN A 274 -41.51 7.89 -45.34
CA GLN A 274 -42.93 7.55 -45.37
C GLN A 274 -43.58 8.45 -46.40
N ASN A 275 -43.74 7.91 -47.61
CA ASN A 275 -44.74 8.38 -48.55
C ASN A 275 -46.11 8.31 -47.85
N LEU A 276 -46.50 9.43 -47.25
CA LEU A 276 -47.85 9.74 -46.84
C LEU A 276 -48.74 9.77 -48.08
N GLN A 277 -49.26 8.61 -48.47
CA GLN A 277 -50.51 8.52 -49.20
C GLN A 277 -51.59 7.98 -48.25
N ILE A 278 -52.05 8.87 -47.38
CA ILE A 278 -53.31 8.66 -46.66
C ILE A 278 -54.43 9.01 -47.64
N SER A 279 -55.10 7.99 -48.17
CA SER A 279 -56.37 8.14 -48.87
C SER A 279 -57.46 8.50 -47.85
N ILE A 280 -58.24 9.55 -48.16
CA ILE A 280 -59.26 10.17 -47.27
C ILE A 280 -60.56 9.34 -47.20
N ILE A 281 -60.54 8.04 -47.54
CA ILE A 281 -61.77 7.23 -47.67
C ILE A 281 -61.66 5.89 -46.90
N ASP A 282 -61.38 5.95 -45.61
CA ASP A 282 -61.66 4.83 -44.70
C ASP A 282 -61.87 5.35 -43.27
N VAL A 283 -63.02 5.98 -43.02
CA VAL A 283 -63.40 6.54 -41.70
C VAL A 283 -64.17 5.54 -40.82
N ASP A 284 -64.54 4.36 -41.32
CA ASP A 284 -65.44 3.43 -40.59
C ASP A 284 -64.76 2.23 -39.88
N LYS A 285 -63.43 2.25 -39.66
CA LYS A 285 -62.73 1.21 -38.88
C LYS A 285 -62.05 1.70 -37.59
N THR A 286 -62.41 2.89 -37.12
CA THR A 286 -61.73 3.55 -36.00
C THR A 286 -62.15 3.09 -34.60
N SER A 287 -63.16 2.22 -34.44
CA SER A 287 -63.55 1.71 -33.12
C SER A 287 -62.93 0.35 -32.73
N GLU A 288 -62.53 -0.50 -33.69
CA GLU A 288 -61.84 -1.78 -33.39
C GLU A 288 -60.32 -1.61 -33.20
N ASN A 289 -59.70 -0.66 -33.92
CA ASN A 289 -58.26 -0.39 -33.82
C ASN A 289 -57.84 0.32 -32.50
N ILE A 290 -58.77 0.94 -31.76
CA ILE A 290 -58.47 1.56 -30.46
C ILE A 290 -58.35 0.50 -29.35
N VAL A 291 -59.00 -0.66 -29.50
CA VAL A 291 -58.86 -1.78 -28.57
C VAL A 291 -57.61 -2.61 -28.89
N GLN A 292 -57.26 -2.78 -30.17
CA GLN A 292 -56.02 -3.43 -30.61
C GLN A 292 -54.76 -2.58 -30.35
N GLY A 293 -54.80 -1.27 -30.59
CA GLY A 293 -53.66 -0.38 -30.33
C GLY A 293 -53.29 -0.26 -28.84
N ASN A 294 -54.28 -0.38 -27.93
CA ASN A 294 -54.01 -0.46 -26.48
C ASN A 294 -53.46 -1.82 -26.04
N PHE A 295 -53.70 -2.89 -26.81
CA PHE A 295 -53.13 -4.21 -26.55
C PHE A 295 -51.69 -4.32 -27.08
N GLU A 296 -51.39 -3.74 -28.26
CA GLU A 296 -50.05 -3.67 -28.84
C GLU A 296 -49.10 -2.76 -28.02
N LEU A 297 -49.57 -1.60 -27.55
CA LEU A 297 -48.80 -0.73 -26.66
C LEU A 297 -48.52 -1.37 -25.28
N ALA A 298 -49.43 -2.21 -24.78
CA ALA A 298 -49.26 -2.97 -23.55
C ALA A 298 -48.33 -4.19 -23.73
N GLU A 299 -48.32 -4.81 -24.91
CA GLU A 299 -47.38 -5.88 -25.28
C GLU A 299 -45.96 -5.35 -25.49
N GLU A 300 -45.78 -4.21 -26.17
CA GLU A 300 -44.47 -3.55 -26.33
C GLU A 300 -43.89 -3.08 -24.99
N THR A 301 -44.70 -2.48 -24.11
CA THR A 301 -44.22 -2.05 -22.77
C THR A 301 -43.99 -3.22 -21.80
N ASN A 302 -44.66 -4.36 -21.96
CA ASN A 302 -44.36 -5.56 -21.18
C ASN A 302 -43.10 -6.27 -21.69
N ASN A 303 -42.87 -6.30 -23.00
CA ASN A 303 -41.65 -6.84 -23.58
C ASN A 303 -40.44 -5.99 -23.20
N SER A 304 -40.51 -4.65 -23.27
CA SER A 304 -39.39 -3.78 -22.91
C SER A 304 -38.99 -3.91 -21.44
N LYS A 305 -39.95 -4.03 -20.51
CA LYS A 305 -39.69 -4.26 -19.09
C LYS A 305 -39.06 -5.63 -18.83
N ALA A 306 -39.55 -6.69 -19.48
CA ALA A 306 -38.96 -8.02 -19.36
C ALA A 306 -37.51 -8.07 -19.90
N LEU A 307 -37.23 -7.32 -20.98
CA LEU A 307 -35.89 -7.14 -21.54
C LEU A 307 -34.97 -6.37 -20.58
N GLU A 308 -35.45 -5.31 -19.93
CA GLU A 308 -34.71 -4.57 -18.89
C GLU A 308 -34.29 -5.49 -17.73
N GLU A 309 -35.22 -6.32 -17.23
CA GLU A 309 -34.98 -7.24 -16.11
C GLU A 309 -33.97 -8.33 -16.47
N GLN A 310 -34.06 -8.89 -17.68
CA GLN A 310 -33.10 -9.87 -18.18
C GLN A 310 -31.70 -9.26 -18.38
N LEU A 311 -31.61 -8.05 -18.91
CA LEU A 311 -30.34 -7.34 -19.07
C LEU A 311 -29.69 -7.08 -17.71
N THR A 312 -30.48 -6.64 -16.73
CA THR A 312 -30.05 -6.40 -15.35
C THR A 312 -29.51 -7.67 -14.71
N ALA A 313 -30.25 -8.78 -14.81
CA ALA A 313 -29.84 -10.08 -14.27
C ALA A 313 -28.53 -10.57 -14.89
N LYS A 314 -28.39 -10.46 -16.22
CA LYS A 314 -27.22 -10.94 -16.97
C LYS A 314 -25.96 -10.16 -16.64
N LEU A 315 -26.06 -8.82 -16.57
CA LEU A 315 -24.96 -7.97 -16.12
C LEU A 315 -24.56 -8.29 -14.67
N GLY A 316 -25.53 -8.54 -13.78
CA GLY A 316 -25.29 -8.96 -12.41
C GLY A 316 -24.48 -10.25 -12.30
N ILE A 317 -24.84 -11.29 -13.06
CA ILE A 317 -24.12 -12.59 -13.06
C ILE A 317 -22.68 -12.42 -13.55
N LEU A 318 -22.49 -11.68 -14.64
CA LEU A 318 -21.16 -11.42 -15.20
C LEU A 318 -20.28 -10.66 -14.19
N GLN A 319 -20.85 -9.69 -13.46
CA GLN A 319 -20.12 -8.96 -12.41
C GLN A 319 -19.64 -9.88 -11.29
N VAL A 320 -20.42 -10.91 -10.91
CA VAL A 320 -20.00 -11.90 -9.91
C VAL A 320 -18.82 -12.72 -10.43
N ILE A 321 -18.88 -13.18 -11.68
CA ILE A 321 -17.81 -13.96 -12.30
C ILE A 321 -16.51 -13.14 -12.36
N PHE A 322 -16.59 -11.89 -12.84
CA PHE A 322 -15.42 -11.00 -12.91
C PHE A 322 -14.88 -10.67 -11.52
N GLY A 323 -15.76 -10.41 -10.55
CA GLY A 323 -15.39 -10.13 -9.17
C GLY A 323 -14.62 -11.29 -8.52
N ILE A 324 -15.08 -12.53 -8.68
CA ILE A 324 -14.39 -13.72 -8.17
C ILE A 324 -13.02 -13.89 -8.83
N ALA A 325 -12.95 -13.78 -10.16
CA ALA A 325 -11.69 -13.89 -10.90
C ALA A 325 -10.68 -12.80 -10.49
N THR A 326 -11.18 -11.58 -10.30
CA THR A 326 -10.42 -10.42 -9.85
C THR A 326 -9.90 -10.61 -8.42
N LEU A 327 -10.71 -11.15 -7.51
CA LEU A 327 -10.30 -11.45 -6.14
C LEU A 327 -9.14 -12.46 -6.10
N ILE A 328 -9.20 -13.50 -6.93
CA ILE A 328 -8.12 -14.49 -7.04
C ILE A 328 -6.83 -13.83 -7.55
N MET A 329 -6.93 -12.99 -8.59
CA MET A 329 -5.78 -12.24 -9.12
C MET A 329 -5.17 -11.31 -8.07
N GLN A 330 -6.01 -10.59 -7.32
CA GLN A 330 -5.59 -9.65 -6.29
C GLN A 330 -4.84 -10.36 -5.15
N LEU A 331 -5.39 -11.47 -4.64
CA LEU A 331 -4.83 -12.17 -3.47
C LEU A 331 -3.60 -13.02 -3.78
N VAL A 332 -3.53 -13.63 -4.96
CA VAL A 332 -2.49 -14.64 -5.26
C VAL A 332 -1.39 -14.11 -6.19
N ILE A 333 -1.77 -13.30 -7.17
CA ILE A 333 -0.93 -13.02 -8.35
C ILE A 333 -0.37 -11.60 -8.32
N SER A 334 -1.18 -10.59 -7.99
CA SER A 334 -0.82 -9.16 -8.12
C SER A 334 0.47 -8.78 -7.40
N SER A 335 0.62 -9.17 -6.12
CA SER A 335 1.79 -8.83 -5.30
C SER A 335 3.08 -9.47 -5.82
N ARG A 336 2.98 -10.71 -6.33
CA ARG A 336 4.12 -11.43 -6.92
C ARG A 336 4.56 -10.79 -8.22
N ILE A 337 3.62 -10.39 -9.07
CA ILE A 337 3.90 -9.70 -10.32
C ILE A 337 4.62 -8.38 -10.04
N LEU A 338 4.06 -7.54 -9.14
CA LEU A 338 4.65 -6.23 -8.81
C LEU A 338 6.09 -6.36 -8.31
N LYS A 339 6.35 -7.30 -7.39
CA LYS A 339 7.70 -7.56 -6.88
C LYS A 339 8.63 -8.11 -7.97
N SER A 340 8.13 -8.95 -8.87
CA SER A 340 8.96 -9.64 -9.86
C SER A 340 9.30 -8.82 -11.09
N LEU A 341 8.44 -7.87 -11.49
CA LEU A 341 8.57 -7.08 -12.72
C LEU A 341 8.85 -5.59 -12.47
N GLY A 342 8.58 -5.08 -11.27
CA GLY A 342 8.61 -3.66 -10.93
C GLY A 342 7.34 -2.92 -11.35
N ILE A 343 7.23 -1.65 -10.98
CA ILE A 343 6.01 -0.84 -11.15
C ILE A 343 5.59 -0.69 -12.62
N ILE A 344 6.45 -0.14 -13.48
CA ILE A 344 6.07 0.23 -14.86
C ILE A 344 5.74 -1.01 -15.71
N ASN A 345 6.53 -2.07 -15.60
CA ASN A 345 6.26 -3.31 -16.34
C ASN A 345 4.97 -3.99 -15.85
N SER A 346 4.62 -3.85 -14.57
CA SER A 346 3.34 -4.33 -14.06
C SER A 346 2.17 -3.54 -14.64
N MET A 347 2.31 -2.22 -14.83
CA MET A 347 1.31 -1.42 -15.56
C MET A 347 1.16 -1.90 -17.01
N ALA A 348 2.26 -2.26 -17.69
CA ALA A 348 2.24 -2.68 -19.09
C ALA A 348 1.50 -4.01 -19.36
N ILE A 349 1.32 -4.85 -18.33
CA ILE A 349 0.59 -6.13 -18.46
C ILE A 349 -0.85 -5.88 -18.88
N HIS A 350 -1.51 -4.85 -18.35
CA HIS A 350 -2.92 -4.60 -18.63
C HIS A 350 -3.21 -4.38 -20.13
N PRO A 351 -2.60 -3.38 -20.80
CA PRO A 351 -2.83 -3.19 -22.23
C PRO A 351 -2.25 -4.33 -23.09
N LEU A 352 -1.20 -5.04 -22.64
CA LEU A 352 -0.69 -6.22 -23.35
C LEU A 352 -1.71 -7.37 -23.39
N VAL A 353 -2.32 -7.67 -22.23
CA VAL A 353 -3.38 -8.69 -22.12
C VAL A 353 -4.63 -8.22 -22.87
N ALA A 354 -4.93 -6.92 -22.86
CA ALA A 354 -6.02 -6.36 -23.65
C ALA A 354 -5.85 -6.62 -25.15
N VAL A 355 -4.66 -6.39 -25.74
CA VAL A 355 -4.40 -6.66 -27.17
C VAL A 355 -4.72 -8.11 -27.54
N LEU A 356 -4.27 -9.08 -26.72
CA LEU A 356 -4.50 -10.50 -26.98
C LEU A 356 -5.99 -10.86 -27.00
N ASN A 357 -6.77 -10.33 -26.05
CA ASN A 357 -8.20 -10.60 -25.95
C ASN A 357 -9.01 -9.85 -27.01
N LEU A 358 -8.63 -8.61 -27.33
CA LEU A 358 -9.28 -7.82 -28.37
C LEU A 358 -9.15 -8.45 -29.75
N VAL A 359 -8.01 -9.06 -30.09
CA VAL A 359 -7.89 -9.80 -31.36
C VAL A 359 -8.95 -10.91 -31.45
N SER A 360 -9.18 -11.64 -30.35
CA SER A 360 -10.20 -12.68 -30.29
C SER A 360 -11.62 -12.11 -30.43
N MET A 361 -11.86 -10.94 -29.81
CA MET A 361 -13.13 -10.22 -29.88
C MET A 361 -13.41 -9.64 -31.28
N THR A 362 -12.39 -9.16 -31.99
CA THR A 362 -12.51 -8.68 -33.38
C THR A 362 -12.81 -9.81 -34.35
N LEU A 363 -12.19 -10.98 -34.18
CA LEU A 363 -12.41 -12.15 -35.06
C LEU A 363 -13.82 -12.72 -34.94
N LYS A 364 -14.39 -12.69 -33.72
CA LYS A 364 -15.76 -13.14 -33.47
C LYS A 364 -16.37 -12.32 -32.36
N PHE A 365 -17.12 -11.28 -32.72
CA PHE A 365 -17.84 -10.47 -31.75
C PHE A 365 -19.05 -11.25 -31.22
N ASN A 366 -19.07 -11.54 -29.93
CA ASN A 366 -20.21 -12.12 -29.22
C ASN A 366 -20.03 -11.91 -27.71
N LEU A 367 -21.06 -12.28 -26.95
CA LEU A 367 -21.04 -12.17 -25.49
C LEU A 367 -19.83 -12.84 -24.84
N LEU A 368 -19.41 -14.02 -25.30
CA LEU A 368 -18.32 -14.78 -24.68
C LEU A 368 -16.98 -14.07 -24.89
N THR A 369 -16.66 -13.64 -26.12
CA THR A 369 -15.39 -12.95 -26.40
C THR A 369 -15.34 -11.57 -25.75
N ALA A 370 -16.45 -10.84 -25.73
CA ALA A 370 -16.57 -9.56 -25.03
C ALA A 370 -16.47 -9.72 -23.51
N SER A 371 -17.12 -10.72 -22.91
CA SER A 371 -17.05 -10.99 -21.47
C SER A 371 -15.66 -11.44 -21.04
N ILE A 372 -14.97 -12.28 -21.83
CA ILE A 372 -13.58 -12.66 -21.55
C ILE A 372 -12.68 -11.43 -21.60
N THR A 373 -12.85 -10.57 -22.61
CA THR A 373 -12.07 -9.34 -22.76
C THR A 373 -12.31 -8.39 -21.60
N LYS A 374 -13.57 -8.16 -21.23
CA LYS A 374 -13.97 -7.33 -20.08
C LYS A 374 -13.45 -7.90 -18.76
N GLY A 375 -13.63 -9.20 -18.49
CA GLY A 375 -13.16 -9.86 -17.28
C GLY A 375 -11.63 -9.83 -17.15
N ALA A 376 -10.90 -10.13 -18.22
CA ALA A 376 -9.44 -10.03 -18.24
C ALA A 376 -8.96 -8.58 -18.03
N SER A 377 -9.69 -7.62 -18.57
CA SER A 377 -9.45 -6.19 -18.38
C SER A 377 -9.66 -5.76 -16.92
N GLU A 378 -10.73 -6.20 -16.24
CA GLU A 378 -10.93 -5.91 -14.81
C GLU A 378 -9.82 -6.53 -13.94
N MET A 379 -9.49 -7.80 -14.18
CA MET A 379 -8.45 -8.53 -13.47
C MET A 379 -7.08 -7.85 -13.54
N THR A 380 -6.69 -7.42 -14.75
CA THR A 380 -5.40 -6.75 -14.97
C THR A 380 -5.46 -5.24 -14.70
N GLY A 381 -6.66 -4.65 -14.70
CA GLY A 381 -6.91 -3.25 -14.42
C GLY A 381 -6.59 -2.90 -12.96
N LEU A 382 -6.88 -3.80 -12.02
CA LEU A 382 -6.44 -3.64 -10.62
C LEU A 382 -4.90 -3.64 -10.50
N LEU A 383 -4.21 -4.51 -11.23
CA LEU A 383 -2.75 -4.52 -11.25
C LEU A 383 -2.20 -3.19 -11.79
N PHE A 384 -2.80 -2.67 -12.87
CA PHE A 384 -2.48 -1.35 -13.40
C PHE A 384 -2.70 -0.27 -12.34
N GLN A 385 -3.86 -0.25 -11.69
CA GLN A 385 -4.22 0.74 -10.67
C GLN A 385 -3.26 0.74 -9.49
N ASN A 386 -2.89 -0.43 -8.98
CA ASN A 386 -1.97 -0.57 -7.85
C ASN A 386 -0.55 -0.08 -8.20
N ALA A 387 -0.06 -0.45 -9.38
CA ALA A 387 1.23 0.01 -9.87
C ALA A 387 1.22 1.52 -10.16
N TYR A 388 0.13 2.02 -10.75
CA TYR A 388 -0.11 3.44 -10.98
C TYR A 388 -0.08 4.27 -9.69
N HIS A 389 -0.83 3.87 -8.65
CA HIS A 389 -0.82 4.56 -7.35
C HIS A 389 0.56 4.50 -6.68
N SER A 390 1.25 3.36 -6.79
CA SER A 390 2.61 3.21 -6.28
C SER A 390 3.61 4.13 -7.01
N SER A 391 3.37 4.44 -8.29
CA SER A 391 4.24 5.32 -9.07
C SER A 391 4.31 6.76 -8.51
N TYR A 392 3.30 7.17 -7.74
CA TYR A 392 3.27 8.48 -7.10
C TYR A 392 4.33 8.69 -6.01
N TYR A 393 4.88 7.61 -5.44
CA TYR A 393 5.95 7.71 -4.45
C TYR A 393 7.27 8.24 -5.04
N ALA A 394 7.37 8.40 -6.36
CA ALA A 394 8.43 9.18 -7.00
C ALA A 394 8.24 10.70 -6.85
N PHE A 395 7.28 11.16 -6.05
CA PHE A 395 7.07 12.57 -5.74
C PHE A 395 6.92 12.75 -4.24
N GLY A 396 7.38 13.89 -3.71
CA GLY A 396 7.18 14.25 -2.31
C GLY A 396 5.71 14.52 -2.00
N ASP A 397 5.33 14.41 -0.73
CA ASP A 397 3.94 14.39 -0.25
C ASP A 397 3.07 15.52 -0.82
N LYS A 398 3.56 16.77 -0.79
CA LYS A 398 2.81 17.94 -1.28
C LYS A 398 2.48 17.88 -2.77
N ILE A 399 3.37 17.29 -3.57
CA ILE A 399 3.18 17.17 -5.02
C ILE A 399 2.29 15.96 -5.32
N ARG A 400 2.48 14.86 -4.57
CA ARG A 400 1.69 13.63 -4.72
C ARG A 400 0.19 13.88 -4.58
N ASP A 401 -0.23 14.63 -3.57
CA ASP A 401 -1.67 14.84 -3.31
C ASP A 401 -2.30 15.73 -4.40
N GLN A 402 -1.58 16.78 -4.83
CA GLN A 402 -1.98 17.63 -5.97
C GLN A 402 -2.10 16.83 -7.27
N MET A 403 -1.20 15.85 -7.47
CA MET A 403 -1.24 14.98 -8.63
C MET A 403 -2.41 14.01 -8.61
N LYS A 404 -2.71 13.40 -7.45
CA LYS A 404 -3.89 12.54 -7.29
C LYS A 404 -5.16 13.30 -7.67
N GLU A 405 -5.35 14.50 -7.10
CA GLU A 405 -6.52 15.35 -7.39
C GLU A 405 -6.66 15.64 -8.89
N LEU A 406 -5.57 16.08 -9.55
CA LEU A 406 -5.56 16.37 -10.98
C LEU A 406 -5.87 15.13 -11.83
N LEU A 407 -5.21 14.01 -11.53
CA LEU A 407 -5.32 12.81 -12.35
C LEU A 407 -6.68 12.15 -12.18
N GLU A 408 -7.16 12.00 -10.95
CA GLU A 408 -8.43 11.37 -10.62
C GLU A 408 -9.64 12.22 -11.05
N GLY A 409 -9.61 13.53 -10.76
CA GLY A 409 -10.77 14.40 -10.96
C GLY A 409 -10.91 14.99 -12.37
N ILE A 410 -9.83 15.07 -13.15
CA ILE A 410 -9.83 15.74 -14.46
C ILE A 410 -9.32 14.83 -15.57
N ILE A 411 -8.15 14.21 -15.41
CA ILE A 411 -7.53 13.45 -16.50
C ILE A 411 -8.31 12.17 -16.81
N LYS A 412 -8.80 11.44 -15.79
CA LYS A 412 -9.63 10.24 -16.01
C LYS A 412 -10.94 10.56 -16.76
N PRO A 413 -11.78 11.54 -16.33
CA PRO A 413 -12.94 11.94 -17.10
C PRO A 413 -12.61 12.46 -18.50
N ALA A 414 -11.51 13.19 -18.68
CA ALA A 414 -11.09 13.65 -20.01
C ALA A 414 -10.80 12.48 -20.97
N GLY A 415 -10.17 11.40 -20.47
CA GLY A 415 -9.98 10.18 -21.25
C GLY A 415 -11.31 9.50 -21.64
N ALA A 416 -12.29 9.49 -20.72
CA ALA A 416 -13.62 8.98 -21.01
C ALA A 416 -14.32 9.78 -22.12
N ILE A 417 -14.27 11.13 -22.05
CA ILE A 417 -14.82 12.01 -23.10
C ILE A 417 -14.21 11.70 -24.46
N LEU A 418 -12.87 11.64 -24.54
CA LEU A 418 -12.18 11.37 -25.80
C LEU A 418 -12.54 10.00 -26.39
N GLY A 419 -12.67 8.96 -25.55
CA GLY A 419 -13.08 7.63 -26.01
C GLY A 419 -14.51 7.60 -26.52
N MET A 420 -15.46 8.18 -25.80
CA MET A 420 -16.86 8.16 -26.22
C MET A 420 -17.13 9.10 -27.39
N SER A 421 -16.44 10.25 -27.47
CA SER A 421 -16.49 11.11 -28.65
C SER A 421 -15.93 10.43 -29.91
N LEU A 422 -14.97 9.51 -29.76
CA LEU A 422 -14.50 8.71 -30.90
C LEU A 422 -15.60 7.80 -31.45
N ILE A 423 -16.43 7.19 -30.59
CA ILE A 423 -17.58 6.38 -31.04
C ILE A 423 -18.57 7.25 -31.80
N VAL A 424 -19.01 8.36 -31.19
CA VAL A 424 -19.95 9.31 -31.82
C VAL A 424 -19.43 9.82 -33.16
N PHE A 425 -18.12 10.07 -33.26
CA PHE A 425 -17.50 10.47 -34.51
C PHE A 425 -17.55 9.34 -35.56
N LEU A 426 -17.18 8.11 -35.20
CA LEU A 426 -17.14 6.97 -36.12
C LEU A 426 -18.54 6.54 -36.59
N GLU A 427 -19.54 6.67 -35.73
CA GLU A 427 -20.96 6.40 -36.04
C GLU A 427 -21.51 7.28 -37.16
N ASN A 428 -20.93 8.46 -37.41
CA ASN A 428 -21.34 9.30 -38.53
C ASN A 428 -20.90 8.76 -39.91
N PHE A 429 -19.96 7.80 -39.96
CA PHE A 429 -19.34 7.34 -41.20
C PHE A 429 -19.52 5.84 -41.46
N ILE A 430 -19.67 5.03 -40.40
CA ILE A 430 -19.63 3.57 -40.49
C ILE A 430 -20.79 3.01 -39.66
N PHE A 431 -21.49 2.02 -40.19
CA PHE A 431 -22.69 1.45 -39.57
C PHE A 431 -22.57 -0.08 -39.35
N GLY A 432 -23.33 -0.60 -38.38
CA GLY A 432 -23.55 -2.04 -38.16
C GLY A 432 -22.30 -2.83 -37.75
N GLU A 433 -22.09 -4.00 -38.37
CA GLU A 433 -20.95 -4.89 -38.06
C GLU A 433 -19.60 -4.21 -38.35
N SER A 434 -19.54 -3.37 -39.40
CA SER A 434 -18.34 -2.63 -39.76
C SER A 434 -17.92 -1.66 -38.66
N LEU A 435 -18.87 -0.97 -38.02
CA LEU A 435 -18.57 -0.06 -36.91
C LEU A 435 -17.98 -0.82 -35.71
N THR A 436 -18.54 -1.99 -35.41
CA THR A 436 -18.07 -2.87 -34.32
C THR A 436 -16.62 -3.29 -34.55
N ILE A 437 -16.30 -3.73 -35.76
CA ILE A 437 -14.93 -4.08 -36.15
C ILE A 437 -14.01 -2.85 -36.07
N THR A 438 -14.44 -1.68 -36.57
CA THR A 438 -13.63 -0.45 -36.52
C THR A 438 -13.32 -0.02 -35.08
N ILE A 439 -14.30 -0.07 -34.17
CA ILE A 439 -14.07 0.25 -32.75
C ILE A 439 -13.13 -0.76 -32.11
N ASN A 440 -13.26 -2.06 -32.41
CA ASN A 440 -12.34 -3.08 -31.90
C ASN A 440 -10.91 -2.88 -32.42
N ILE A 441 -10.74 -2.49 -33.69
CA ILE A 441 -9.43 -2.10 -34.24
C ILE A 441 -8.89 -0.85 -33.54
N ALA A 442 -9.72 0.16 -33.30
CA ALA A 442 -9.32 1.35 -32.55
C ALA A 442 -8.87 0.99 -31.12
N LEU A 443 -9.59 0.11 -30.43
CA LEU A 443 -9.21 -0.45 -29.13
C LEU A 443 -7.84 -1.15 -29.17
N ILE A 444 -7.56 -1.95 -30.20
CA ILE A 444 -6.25 -2.59 -30.39
C ILE A 444 -5.15 -1.54 -30.56
N ILE A 445 -5.38 -0.53 -31.41
CA ILE A 445 -4.41 0.55 -31.65
C ILE A 445 -4.12 1.31 -30.35
N ILE A 446 -5.17 1.67 -29.59
CA ILE A 446 -5.06 2.35 -28.30
C ILE A 446 -4.25 1.49 -27.31
N ALA A 447 -4.52 0.19 -27.22
CA ALA A 447 -3.82 -0.71 -26.33
C ALA A 447 -2.33 -0.91 -26.72
N VAL A 448 -2.04 -1.02 -28.03
CA VAL A 448 -0.65 -1.09 -28.53
C VAL A 448 0.11 0.20 -28.24
N ILE A 449 -0.48 1.36 -28.54
CA ILE A 449 0.12 2.67 -28.24
C ILE A 449 0.35 2.81 -26.74
N SER A 450 -0.64 2.44 -25.90
CA SER A 450 -0.52 2.46 -24.44
C SER A 450 0.65 1.61 -23.96
N THR A 451 0.82 0.40 -24.51
CA THR A 451 1.91 -0.51 -24.16
C THR A 451 3.28 0.11 -24.48
N ILE A 452 3.42 0.75 -25.65
CA ILE A 452 4.65 1.45 -26.06
C ILE A 452 4.92 2.65 -25.15
N LEU A 453 3.89 3.47 -24.87
CA LEU A 453 4.00 4.64 -24.01
C LEU A 453 4.41 4.27 -22.58
N ILE A 454 3.77 3.25 -21.98
CA ILE A 454 4.13 2.75 -20.64
C ILE A 454 5.57 2.26 -20.64
N SER A 455 5.99 1.48 -21.64
CA SER A 455 7.38 1.00 -21.74
C SER A 455 8.39 2.16 -21.77
N SER A 456 8.03 3.28 -22.42
CA SER A 456 8.87 4.49 -22.43
C SER A 456 8.95 5.21 -21.06
N LEU A 457 7.99 4.99 -20.16
CA LEU A 457 7.98 5.60 -18.83
C LEU A 457 9.10 5.08 -17.93
N GLN A 458 9.60 3.86 -18.13
CA GLN A 458 10.63 3.25 -17.27
C GLN A 458 11.87 4.15 -17.15
N SER A 459 12.34 4.70 -18.28
CA SER A 459 13.51 5.59 -18.28
C SER A 459 13.22 6.90 -17.52
N LYS A 460 12.05 7.48 -17.74
CA LYS A 460 11.64 8.76 -17.10
C LYS A 460 11.40 8.59 -15.60
N TYR A 461 10.84 7.45 -15.20
CA TYR A 461 10.62 7.07 -13.81
C TYR A 461 11.96 6.86 -13.08
N THR A 462 12.93 6.25 -13.76
CA THR A 462 14.30 6.11 -13.26
C THR A 462 14.96 7.47 -13.07
N GLU A 463 14.86 8.37 -14.05
CA GLU A 463 15.45 9.72 -13.99
C GLU A 463 14.84 10.56 -12.85
N GLN A 464 13.51 10.54 -12.70
CA GLN A 464 12.81 11.24 -11.64
C GLN A 464 13.27 10.74 -10.25
N SER A 465 13.37 9.42 -10.08
CA SER A 465 13.84 8.84 -8.82
C SER A 465 15.32 9.18 -8.57
N GLN A 466 16.18 9.13 -9.59
CA GLN A 466 17.57 9.54 -9.47
C GLN A 466 17.74 11.01 -9.04
N LYS A 467 16.85 11.90 -9.50
CA LYS A 467 16.83 13.31 -9.07
C LYS A 467 16.38 13.46 -7.62
N ASN A 468 15.41 12.67 -7.20
CA ASN A 468 14.86 12.73 -5.85
C ASN A 468 15.82 12.26 -4.76
N ILE A 469 16.83 11.46 -5.10
CA ILE A 469 17.86 10.99 -4.16
C ILE A 469 18.76 12.11 -3.61
N GLU A 470 18.83 13.24 -4.32
CA GLU A 470 19.67 14.37 -3.95
C GLU A 470 19.29 14.96 -2.57
N LYS A 471 20.29 15.48 -1.83
CA LYS A 471 20.17 15.92 -0.43
C LYS A 471 19.18 17.10 -0.24
N GLY A 472 18.76 17.76 -1.32
CA GLY A 472 17.78 18.85 -1.28
C GLY A 472 16.35 18.41 -0.99
N ASN A 473 16.05 17.11 -1.08
CA ASN A 473 14.72 16.56 -0.79
C ASN A 473 14.64 16.02 0.65
N ASP A 474 13.42 15.87 1.15
CA ASP A 474 13.15 15.28 2.46
C ASP A 474 13.60 13.80 2.54
N ILE A 475 13.81 13.32 3.76
CA ILE A 475 14.33 11.97 4.03
C ILE A 475 13.43 10.89 3.41
N HIS A 476 12.11 11.02 3.51
CA HIS A 476 11.15 10.04 2.99
C HIS A 476 11.17 9.97 1.47
N THR A 477 11.16 11.12 0.79
CA THR A 477 11.28 11.19 -0.68
C THR A 477 12.58 10.54 -1.16
N ARG A 478 13.68 10.71 -0.42
CA ARG A 478 14.97 10.10 -0.75
C ARG A 478 14.97 8.59 -0.54
N ILE A 479 14.40 8.12 0.57
CA ILE A 479 14.23 6.68 0.87
C ILE A 479 13.35 6.01 -0.20
N ASN A 480 12.20 6.60 -0.52
CA ASN A 480 11.31 6.12 -1.58
C ASN A 480 12.02 6.07 -2.93
N ALA A 481 12.79 7.11 -3.25
CA ALA A 481 13.55 7.14 -4.49
C ALA A 481 14.63 6.04 -4.57
N ILE A 482 15.33 5.78 -3.47
CA ILE A 482 16.29 4.66 -3.38
C ILE A 482 15.56 3.32 -3.56
N GLU A 483 14.42 3.13 -2.90
CA GLU A 483 13.61 1.91 -3.02
C GLU A 483 13.12 1.67 -4.44
N ILE A 484 12.62 2.71 -5.10
CA ILE A 484 12.19 2.65 -6.49
C ILE A 484 13.35 2.21 -7.38
N LEU A 485 14.54 2.79 -7.21
CA LEU A 485 15.71 2.38 -7.98
C LEU A 485 16.13 0.93 -7.72
N GLY A 486 15.84 0.38 -6.54
CA GLY A 486 16.05 -1.04 -6.23
C GLY A 486 15.16 -2.01 -6.99
N GLN A 487 14.03 -1.54 -7.53
CA GLN A 487 13.10 -2.38 -8.27
C GLN A 487 13.66 -2.80 -9.64
N LYS A 488 13.11 -3.88 -10.20
CA LYS A 488 13.48 -4.33 -11.54
C LYS A 488 13.10 -3.30 -12.61
N GLY A 489 13.90 -3.25 -13.67
CA GLY A 489 13.71 -2.35 -14.82
C GLY A 489 14.50 -1.04 -14.72
N HIS A 490 15.03 -0.71 -13.55
CA HIS A 490 15.84 0.50 -13.35
C HIS A 490 17.31 0.27 -13.71
N ARG A 491 17.91 1.24 -14.41
CA ARG A 491 19.37 1.31 -14.58
C ARG A 491 19.96 1.97 -13.34
N ILE A 492 20.48 1.15 -12.45
CA ILE A 492 21.02 1.59 -11.16
C ILE A 492 22.44 2.07 -11.37
N ASN A 493 22.70 3.32 -11.01
CA ASN A 493 24.07 3.82 -10.92
C ASN A 493 24.60 3.50 -9.52
N TYR A 494 25.31 2.37 -9.41
CA TYR A 494 25.86 1.93 -8.13
C TYR A 494 26.75 3.00 -7.49
N ASP A 495 27.56 3.72 -8.29
CA ASP A 495 28.46 4.77 -7.78
C ASP A 495 27.70 5.86 -7.02
N ARG A 496 26.47 6.20 -7.45
CA ARG A 496 25.63 7.17 -6.73
C ARG A 496 25.18 6.63 -5.37
N LEU A 497 24.72 5.38 -5.30
CA LEU A 497 24.33 4.74 -4.04
C LEU A 497 25.54 4.61 -3.09
N ILE A 498 26.70 4.22 -3.61
CA ILE A 498 27.94 4.11 -2.83
C ILE A 498 28.36 5.47 -2.27
N LYS A 499 28.28 6.54 -3.08
CA LYS A 499 28.56 7.90 -2.61
C LYS A 499 27.65 8.35 -1.48
N ILE A 500 26.39 7.90 -1.44
CA ILE A 500 25.45 8.18 -0.36
C ILE A 500 25.87 7.43 0.90
N ILE A 501 26.20 6.14 0.77
CA ILE A 501 26.68 5.30 1.87
C ILE A 501 27.97 5.88 2.50
N GLN A 502 28.90 6.37 1.69
CA GLN A 502 30.19 6.89 2.15
C GLN A 502 30.15 8.34 2.67
N ARG A 503 29.06 9.08 2.43
CA ARG A 503 28.98 10.50 2.78
C ARG A 503 28.87 10.68 4.29
N LYS A 504 29.82 11.40 4.89
CA LYS A 504 29.91 11.61 6.36
C LYS A 504 28.69 12.31 6.99
N ASN A 505 28.09 13.28 6.29
CA ASN A 505 26.96 14.08 6.80
C ASN A 505 25.63 13.63 6.16
N GLU A 506 25.47 12.33 5.93
CA GLU A 506 24.25 11.74 5.40
C GLU A 506 23.44 11.14 6.54
N GLU A 507 22.11 11.21 6.42
CA GLU A 507 21.22 10.62 7.42
C GLU A 507 21.36 9.10 7.43
N GLU A 508 21.41 8.51 8.62
CA GLU A 508 21.67 7.08 8.80
C GLU A 508 20.63 6.20 8.09
N ASP A 509 19.35 6.56 8.17
CA ASP A 509 18.26 5.81 7.53
C ASP A 509 18.39 5.77 6.01
N VAL A 510 18.89 6.86 5.40
CA VAL A 510 19.13 6.94 3.96
C VAL A 510 20.31 6.04 3.55
N GLN A 511 21.36 6.01 4.37
CA GLN A 511 22.52 5.13 4.15
C GLN A 511 22.13 3.65 4.29
N LEU A 512 21.38 3.30 5.34
CA LEU A 512 20.89 1.94 5.56
C LEU A 512 19.97 1.50 4.42
N LYS A 513 19.04 2.34 3.98
CA LYS A 513 18.17 2.02 2.84
C LYS A 513 18.96 1.80 1.55
N ALA A 514 20.03 2.57 1.31
CA ALA A 514 20.90 2.35 0.17
C ALA A 514 21.60 0.98 0.24
N ILE A 515 22.05 0.56 1.42
CA ILE A 515 22.66 -0.77 1.64
C ILE A 515 21.63 -1.88 1.45
N ASP A 516 20.44 -1.75 2.05
CA ASP A 516 19.33 -2.69 1.89
C ASP A 516 18.93 -2.85 0.42
N THR A 517 18.95 -1.75 -0.33
CA THR A 517 18.68 -1.78 -1.77
C THR A 517 19.75 -2.57 -2.52
N LEU A 518 21.04 -2.36 -2.22
CA LEU A 518 22.12 -3.17 -2.81
C LEU A 518 22.01 -4.65 -2.43
N LYS A 519 21.58 -4.92 -1.19
CA LYS A 519 21.30 -6.25 -0.66
C LYS A 519 20.14 -6.95 -1.37
N GLU A 520 19.11 -6.22 -1.79
CA GLU A 520 18.01 -6.78 -2.59
C GLU A 520 18.41 -7.03 -4.04
N ILE A 521 19.21 -6.13 -4.62
CA ILE A 521 19.70 -6.26 -6.01
C ILE A 521 20.65 -7.45 -6.16
N LYS A 522 21.48 -7.72 -5.14
CA LYS A 522 22.48 -8.80 -5.11
C LYS A 522 23.42 -8.82 -6.32
N SER A 523 23.73 -7.64 -6.89
CA SER A 523 24.68 -7.54 -8.00
C SER A 523 26.12 -7.71 -7.51
N GLN A 524 26.84 -8.66 -8.09
CA GLN A 524 28.25 -8.93 -7.76
C GLN A 524 29.16 -7.72 -8.02
N GLU A 525 28.79 -6.84 -8.97
CA GLU A 525 29.51 -5.61 -9.29
C GLU A 525 29.62 -4.66 -8.09
N THR A 526 28.72 -4.79 -7.12
CA THR A 526 28.67 -3.91 -5.94
C THR A 526 29.70 -4.30 -4.87
N ILE A 527 30.20 -5.54 -4.89
CA ILE A 527 31.06 -6.10 -3.83
C ILE A 527 32.34 -5.28 -3.62
N PRO A 528 33.15 -4.92 -4.65
CA PRO A 528 34.35 -4.11 -4.46
C PRO A 528 34.07 -2.77 -3.76
N HIS A 529 32.89 -2.21 -4.01
CA HIS A 529 32.47 -0.95 -3.45
C HIS A 529 31.91 -1.08 -2.04
N LEU A 530 31.15 -2.14 -1.75
CA LEU A 530 30.72 -2.48 -0.40
C LEU A 530 31.92 -2.67 0.53
N ILE A 531 33.00 -3.31 0.05
CA ILE A 531 34.26 -3.44 0.82
C ILE A 531 34.81 -2.09 1.25
N THR A 532 34.76 -1.05 0.40
CA THR A 532 35.22 0.30 0.80
C THR A 532 34.35 0.94 1.87
N CYS A 533 33.08 0.53 1.99
CA CYS A 533 32.16 1.02 3.01
C CYS A 533 32.37 0.39 4.39
N LEU A 534 33.16 -0.70 4.47
CA LEU A 534 33.57 -1.31 5.75
C LEU A 534 34.47 -0.39 6.59
N GLU A 535 35.09 0.62 5.98
CA GLU A 535 35.91 1.63 6.68
C GLU A 535 35.07 2.80 7.24
N SER A 536 33.74 2.71 7.15
CA SER A 536 32.84 3.74 7.69
C SER A 536 33.05 3.95 9.18
N GLY A 537 33.01 5.21 9.63
CA GLY A 537 33.03 5.54 11.06
C GLY A 537 31.79 5.07 11.81
N ASN A 538 30.66 4.87 11.12
CA ASN A 538 29.39 4.44 11.72
C ASN A 538 29.32 2.90 11.86
N PRO A 539 29.23 2.34 13.08
CA PRO A 539 29.13 0.90 13.31
C PRO A 539 27.92 0.24 12.63
N ASN A 540 26.78 0.93 12.56
CA ASN A 540 25.55 0.36 11.98
C ASN A 540 25.70 0.16 10.47
N ILE A 541 26.39 1.09 9.80
CA ILE A 541 26.76 0.97 8.38
C ILE A 541 27.73 -0.19 8.16
N ARG A 542 28.75 -0.34 9.02
CA ARG A 542 29.68 -1.48 8.93
C ARG A 542 28.94 -2.81 9.10
N LEU A 543 28.04 -2.90 10.08
CA LEU A 543 27.22 -4.10 10.30
C LEU A 543 26.39 -4.44 9.06
N ALA A 544 25.61 -3.47 8.57
CA ALA A 544 24.75 -3.66 7.40
C ALA A 544 25.54 -4.08 6.16
N VAL A 545 26.74 -3.54 5.95
CA VAL A 545 27.63 -3.95 4.85
C VAL A 545 28.12 -5.39 5.03
N VAL A 546 28.54 -5.78 6.25
CA VAL A 546 28.98 -7.17 6.53
C VAL A 546 27.83 -8.15 6.32
N GLU A 547 26.64 -7.86 6.84
CA GLU A 547 25.45 -8.69 6.65
C GLU A 547 25.06 -8.80 5.18
N THR A 548 25.16 -7.69 4.45
CA THR A 548 24.91 -7.66 3.01
C THR A 548 25.88 -8.57 2.27
N LEU A 549 27.17 -8.56 2.63
CA LEU A 549 28.19 -9.47 2.07
C LEU A 549 27.87 -10.95 2.33
N GLY A 550 27.37 -11.30 3.52
CA GLY A 550 26.96 -12.67 3.87
C GLY A 550 25.72 -13.19 3.13
N GLU A 551 24.90 -12.29 2.58
CA GLU A 551 23.68 -12.68 1.85
C GLU A 551 23.87 -12.93 0.35
N PHE A 552 25.07 -12.70 -0.19
CA PHE A 552 25.42 -13.04 -1.58
C PHE A 552 25.59 -14.56 -1.79
N ASP A 553 25.50 -15.36 -0.74
CA ASP A 553 25.79 -16.80 -0.69
C ASP A 553 24.96 -17.71 -1.61
N ASN A 554 23.84 -17.23 -2.18
CA ASN A 554 22.94 -18.07 -2.98
C ASN A 554 22.99 -17.88 -4.50
N LEU A 555 23.86 -17.04 -5.06
CA LEU A 555 24.00 -16.93 -6.51
C LEU A 555 25.47 -17.02 -6.98
N ASP A 556 25.75 -18.19 -7.52
CA ASP A 556 26.94 -18.67 -8.22
C ASP A 556 28.19 -18.99 -7.38
N LYS A 557 28.44 -20.30 -7.27
CA LYS A 557 29.73 -20.99 -6.99
C LYS A 557 30.92 -20.51 -7.88
N ARG A 558 30.78 -19.41 -8.64
CA ARG A 558 31.76 -18.88 -9.60
C ARG A 558 32.54 -17.68 -9.05
N PHE A 559 31.91 -16.73 -8.34
CA PHE A 559 32.61 -15.50 -7.93
C PHE A 559 33.47 -15.67 -6.67
N PHE A 560 32.95 -16.32 -5.63
CA PHE A 560 33.74 -16.71 -4.45
C PHE A 560 34.76 -17.82 -4.73
N LYS A 561 34.83 -18.36 -5.96
CA LYS A 561 35.97 -19.16 -6.44
C LYS A 561 37.08 -18.32 -7.08
N SER A 562 36.89 -17.02 -7.31
CA SER A 562 38.01 -16.17 -7.73
C SER A 562 38.96 -16.01 -6.54
N ALA A 563 40.11 -16.68 -6.61
CA ALA A 563 41.08 -16.72 -5.51
C ALA A 563 41.46 -15.32 -5.00
N PHE A 564 41.50 -14.33 -5.89
CA PHE A 564 41.78 -12.93 -5.53
C PHE A 564 40.63 -12.23 -4.79
N GLY A 565 39.38 -12.49 -5.19
CA GLY A 565 38.20 -11.90 -4.53
C GLY A 565 38.01 -12.48 -3.12
N GLU A 566 38.11 -13.81 -3.00
CA GLU A 566 38.08 -14.52 -1.73
C GLU A 566 39.19 -14.03 -0.79
N TYR A 567 40.44 -13.94 -1.29
CA TYR A 567 41.56 -13.44 -0.49
C TYR A 567 41.37 -11.99 -0.06
N ARG A 568 40.94 -11.09 -0.96
CA ARG A 568 40.76 -9.66 -0.62
C ARG A 568 39.67 -9.48 0.42
N ILE A 569 38.50 -10.10 0.25
CA ILE A 569 37.40 -10.02 1.21
C ILE A 569 37.83 -10.63 2.54
N GLY A 570 38.42 -11.82 2.50
CA GLY A 570 38.91 -12.51 3.68
C GLY A 570 39.94 -11.69 4.46
N ALA A 571 40.92 -11.11 3.78
CA ALA A 571 41.95 -10.26 4.40
C ALA A 571 41.36 -8.96 4.97
N THR A 572 40.45 -8.29 4.25
CA THR A 572 39.80 -7.06 4.73
C THR A 572 38.94 -7.33 5.96
N LEU A 573 38.14 -8.41 5.93
CA LEU A 573 37.30 -8.81 7.06
C LEU A 573 38.13 -9.21 8.29
N LYS A 574 39.22 -9.97 8.10
CA LYS A 574 40.15 -10.29 9.20
C LYS A 574 40.81 -9.04 9.81
N ASN A 575 41.21 -8.08 8.98
CA ASN A 575 41.77 -6.79 9.45
C ASN A 575 40.70 -5.95 10.19
N LEU A 576 39.48 -5.91 9.66
CA LEU A 576 38.37 -5.22 10.31
C LEU A 576 38.06 -5.84 11.68
N PHE A 577 38.04 -7.18 11.77
CA PHE A 577 37.84 -7.91 13.03
C PHE A 577 38.86 -7.50 14.11
N GLU A 578 40.12 -7.22 13.73
CA GLU A 578 41.16 -6.80 14.67
C GLU A 578 40.97 -5.38 15.21
N LYS A 579 40.34 -4.50 14.42
CA LYS A 579 40.13 -3.09 14.79
C LYS A 579 38.76 -2.84 15.42
N GLU A 580 37.80 -3.71 15.13
CA GLU A 580 36.41 -3.54 15.52
C GLU A 580 36.19 -3.78 17.01
N GLN A 581 35.49 -2.84 17.65
CA GLN A 581 35.15 -2.93 19.07
C GLN A 581 33.77 -3.57 19.26
N ASN A 582 32.86 -3.38 18.29
CA ASN A 582 31.51 -3.92 18.38
C ASN A 582 31.49 -5.45 18.16
N GLU A 583 31.06 -6.17 19.20
CA GLU A 583 30.95 -7.64 19.24
C GLU A 583 30.02 -8.20 18.15
N GLU A 584 28.94 -7.49 17.86
CA GLU A 584 27.94 -7.89 16.85
C GLU A 584 28.55 -7.90 15.44
N ILE A 585 29.34 -6.87 15.13
CA ILE A 585 30.06 -6.78 13.86
C ILE A 585 31.15 -7.86 13.80
N ARG A 586 31.89 -8.10 14.90
CA ARG A 586 32.88 -9.17 14.97
C ARG A 586 32.25 -10.55 14.73
N SER A 587 31.08 -10.82 15.29
CA SER A 587 30.32 -12.05 15.04
C SER A 587 29.88 -12.16 13.58
N ALA A 588 29.28 -11.11 13.02
CA ALA A 588 28.87 -11.08 11.62
C ALA A 588 30.06 -11.31 10.67
N ILE A 589 31.22 -10.69 10.96
CA ILE A 589 32.45 -10.89 10.18
C ILE A 589 32.84 -12.36 10.15
N ILE A 590 32.85 -13.05 11.29
CA ILE A 590 33.24 -14.46 11.32
C ILE A 590 32.21 -15.34 10.62
N GLN A 591 30.91 -15.04 10.73
CA GLN A 591 29.89 -15.79 9.99
C GLN A 591 30.13 -15.71 8.47
N VAL A 592 30.39 -14.51 7.96
CA VAL A 592 30.77 -14.31 6.55
C VAL A 592 32.07 -15.04 6.21
N LEU A 593 33.11 -14.92 7.03
CA LEU A 593 34.38 -15.63 6.79
C LEU A 593 34.24 -17.15 6.82
N ALA A 594 33.38 -17.69 7.68
CA ALA A 594 33.09 -19.12 7.77
C ALA A 594 32.33 -19.61 6.54
N GLN A 595 31.43 -18.81 5.97
CA GLN A 595 30.76 -19.09 4.70
C GLN A 595 31.76 -19.07 3.53
N LEU A 596 32.67 -18.10 3.50
CA LEU A 596 33.69 -17.94 2.46
C LEU A 596 34.69 -19.09 2.43
N ASN A 597 35.34 -19.37 3.57
CA ASN A 597 36.35 -20.41 3.67
C ASN A 597 36.36 -21.07 5.07
N PRO A 598 35.59 -22.15 5.23
CA PRO A 598 35.51 -22.89 6.50
C PRO A 598 36.85 -23.47 6.99
N LYS A 599 37.82 -23.70 6.09
CA LYS A 599 39.09 -24.34 6.45
C LYS A 599 40.11 -23.36 7.02
N ASP A 600 40.07 -22.11 6.58
CA ASP A 600 41.01 -21.07 6.99
C ASP A 600 40.55 -20.30 8.24
N ILE A 601 39.26 -20.40 8.61
CA ILE A 601 38.70 -19.70 9.77
C ILE A 601 39.13 -20.33 11.11
N ILE A 602 39.22 -21.66 11.19
CA ILE A 602 39.55 -22.36 12.45
C ILE A 602 40.97 -22.02 12.92
N PRO A 603 42.03 -22.09 12.09
CA PRO A 603 43.37 -21.65 12.50
C PRO A 603 43.40 -20.19 12.95
N PHE A 604 42.65 -19.31 12.29
CA PHE A 604 42.53 -17.90 12.67
C PHE A 604 41.88 -17.74 14.06
N LEU A 605 40.73 -18.39 14.30
CA LEU A 605 40.05 -18.35 15.60
C LEU A 605 40.91 -18.93 16.73
N LEU A 606 41.55 -20.09 16.50
CA LEU A 606 42.43 -20.71 17.49
C LEU A 606 43.65 -19.83 17.83
N LYS A 607 44.18 -19.08 16.85
CA LYS A 607 45.24 -18.09 17.09
C LYS A 607 44.72 -16.93 17.95
N LYS A 608 43.50 -16.44 17.71
CA LYS A 608 42.90 -15.31 18.44
C LYS A 608 42.44 -15.67 19.85
N LEU A 609 42.09 -16.93 20.13
CA LEU A 609 41.87 -17.45 21.48
C LEU A 609 43.11 -17.36 22.39
N LYS A 610 44.30 -17.11 21.83
CA LYS A 610 45.56 -16.89 22.55
C LYS A 610 45.97 -15.41 22.60
N SER A 611 45.09 -14.49 22.21
CA SER A 611 45.34 -13.04 22.28
C SER A 611 45.43 -12.55 23.74
N LYS A 612 45.92 -11.32 23.95
CA LYS A 612 45.97 -10.71 25.30
C LYS A 612 44.67 -9.97 25.67
N ASP A 613 43.79 -9.77 24.70
CA ASP A 613 42.56 -9.01 24.87
C ASP A 613 41.42 -9.95 25.28
N ALA A 614 40.92 -9.77 26.51
CA ALA A 614 39.87 -10.60 27.05
C ALA A 614 38.54 -10.50 26.27
N GLY A 615 38.26 -9.34 25.65
CA GLY A 615 37.09 -9.16 24.80
C GLY A 615 37.20 -9.94 23.49
N ILE A 616 38.38 -10.01 22.88
CA ILE A 616 38.61 -10.83 21.68
C ILE A 616 38.50 -12.32 22.02
N ILE A 617 39.07 -12.75 23.16
CA ILE A 617 38.95 -14.14 23.61
C ILE A 617 37.48 -14.51 23.81
N ALA A 618 36.72 -13.69 24.55
CA ALA A 618 35.32 -13.96 24.84
C ALA A 618 34.49 -14.09 23.55
N ASP A 619 34.67 -13.18 22.60
CA ASP A 619 33.96 -13.22 21.32
C ASP A 619 34.36 -14.44 20.47
N CYS A 620 35.65 -14.77 20.40
CA CYS A 620 36.11 -15.95 19.68
C CYS A 620 35.53 -17.24 20.30
N ILE A 621 35.38 -17.32 21.62
CA ILE A 621 34.74 -18.48 22.28
C ILE A 621 33.26 -18.58 21.87
N TYR A 622 32.53 -17.47 21.95
CA TYR A 622 31.12 -17.41 21.54
C TYR A 622 30.94 -17.87 20.08
N ILE A 623 31.77 -17.32 19.20
CA ILE A 623 31.76 -17.62 17.76
C ILE A 623 32.14 -19.09 17.48
N CYS A 624 33.11 -19.66 18.19
CA CYS A 624 33.41 -21.09 18.10
C CYS A 624 32.18 -21.96 18.44
N GLY A 625 31.30 -21.49 19.33
CA GLY A 625 30.02 -22.14 19.62
C GLY A 625 29.07 -22.21 18.43
N LEU A 626 29.11 -21.23 17.52
CA LEU A 626 28.23 -21.18 16.34
C LEU A 626 28.50 -22.29 15.31
N PHE A 627 29.67 -22.94 15.35
CA PHE A 627 30.02 -24.03 14.43
C PHE A 627 29.34 -25.37 14.78
N HIS A 628 28.76 -25.50 15.97
CA HIS A 628 28.08 -26.72 16.44
C HIS A 628 28.94 -28.01 16.42
N ASP A 629 30.27 -27.90 16.34
CA ASP A 629 31.20 -29.03 16.29
C ASP A 629 31.56 -29.50 17.72
N PRO A 630 31.29 -30.77 18.11
CA PRO A 630 31.69 -31.33 19.41
C PRO A 630 33.20 -31.22 19.71
N ASN A 631 34.07 -31.16 18.70
CA ASN A 631 35.50 -30.97 18.90
C ASN A 631 35.83 -29.60 19.52
N SER A 632 34.92 -28.62 19.43
CA SER A 632 35.08 -27.33 20.12
C SER A 632 35.18 -27.50 21.64
N ILE A 633 34.59 -28.56 22.22
CA ILE A 633 34.67 -28.84 23.66
C ILE A 633 36.14 -28.93 24.11
N TYR A 634 36.97 -29.68 23.37
CA TYR A 634 38.39 -29.86 23.68
C TYR A 634 39.16 -28.53 23.76
N TYR A 635 38.81 -27.55 22.93
CA TYR A 635 39.48 -26.25 22.88
C TYR A 635 38.90 -25.23 23.87
N LEU A 636 37.59 -25.31 24.16
CA LEU A 636 36.84 -24.30 24.91
C LEU A 636 36.70 -24.62 26.41
N GLU A 637 36.73 -25.90 26.80
CA GLU A 637 36.45 -26.34 28.18
C GLU A 637 37.36 -25.67 29.22
N LYS A 638 38.64 -25.47 28.90
CA LYS A 638 39.60 -24.78 29.78
C LYS A 638 39.24 -23.33 30.13
N TYR A 639 38.34 -22.69 29.38
CA TYR A 639 37.91 -21.31 29.61
C TYR A 639 36.74 -21.21 30.61
N LEU A 640 36.15 -22.33 31.04
CA LEU A 640 35.12 -22.36 32.10
C LEU A 640 35.65 -21.88 33.46
N ASP A 641 36.94 -22.07 33.71
CA ASP A 641 37.66 -21.67 34.93
C ASP A 641 38.47 -20.36 34.75
N HIS A 642 38.23 -19.62 33.67
CA HIS A 642 38.98 -18.40 33.39
C HIS A 642 38.72 -17.31 34.44
N ARG A 643 39.71 -16.45 34.71
CA ARG A 643 39.57 -15.39 35.75
C ARG A 643 38.51 -14.36 35.39
N ASP A 644 38.43 -14.00 34.11
CA ASP A 644 37.46 -13.05 33.58
C ASP A 644 36.05 -13.67 33.49
N PRO A 645 35.03 -13.07 34.13
CA PRO A 645 33.66 -13.58 34.13
C PRO A 645 33.01 -13.59 32.75
N LYS A 646 33.36 -12.67 31.84
CA LYS A 646 32.82 -12.61 30.48
C LYS A 646 33.28 -13.79 29.64
N ILE A 647 34.55 -14.16 29.78
CA ILE A 647 35.13 -15.35 29.13
C ILE A 647 34.44 -16.63 29.63
N ARG A 648 34.21 -16.74 30.94
CA ARG A 648 33.45 -17.87 31.52
C ARG A 648 32.03 -17.94 30.96
N ALA A 649 31.35 -16.79 30.89
CA ALA A 649 29.99 -16.73 30.36
C ALA A 649 29.90 -17.20 28.92
N ASN A 650 30.75 -16.68 28.04
CA ASN A 650 30.77 -17.10 26.63
C ASN A 650 31.18 -18.57 26.47
N ALA A 651 32.06 -19.10 27.32
CA ALA A 651 32.39 -20.53 27.33
C ALA A 651 31.18 -21.39 27.71
N ILE A 652 30.41 -20.98 28.73
CA ILE A 652 29.17 -21.66 29.12
C ILE A 652 28.16 -21.61 27.97
N ILE A 653 27.93 -20.44 27.37
CA ILE A 653 26.98 -20.24 26.27
C ILE A 653 27.35 -21.12 25.06
N ALA A 654 28.61 -21.05 24.61
CA ALA A 654 29.10 -21.81 23.45
C ALA A 654 29.00 -23.33 23.65
N LEU A 655 29.21 -23.80 24.88
CA LEU A 655 29.18 -25.22 25.23
C LEU A 655 27.76 -25.74 25.59
N TRP A 656 26.80 -24.86 25.86
CA TRP A 656 25.45 -25.23 26.34
C TRP A 656 24.65 -26.12 25.39
N GLN A 657 24.95 -26.01 24.09
CA GLN A 657 24.37 -26.83 23.04
C GLN A 657 24.63 -28.33 23.23
N PHE A 658 25.74 -28.70 23.88
CA PHE A 658 26.14 -30.09 24.06
C PHE A 658 25.50 -30.68 25.32
N LYS A 659 24.42 -31.47 25.13
CA LYS A 659 23.60 -31.97 26.24
C LYS A 659 24.37 -32.70 27.35
N HIS A 660 25.41 -33.47 27.01
CA HIS A 660 26.16 -34.30 27.94
C HIS A 660 27.00 -33.50 28.96
N ILE A 661 27.35 -32.24 28.69
CA ILE A 661 28.09 -31.38 29.62
C ILE A 661 27.20 -30.39 30.37
N ARG A 662 25.89 -30.32 30.10
CA ARG A 662 24.98 -29.33 30.72
C ARG A 662 24.96 -29.38 32.25
N GLN A 663 25.07 -30.56 32.85
CA GLN A 663 25.12 -30.69 34.31
C GLN A 663 26.36 -29.98 34.88
N LYS A 664 27.51 -30.15 34.23
CA LYS A 664 28.76 -29.46 34.57
C LYS A 664 28.63 -27.94 34.36
N LEU A 665 28.02 -27.51 33.25
CA LEU A 665 27.80 -26.09 32.96
C LEU A 665 26.84 -25.42 33.95
N ASN A 666 25.80 -26.13 34.41
CA ASN A 666 24.90 -25.66 35.46
C ASN A 666 25.65 -25.37 36.76
N HIS A 667 26.56 -26.26 37.17
CA HIS A 667 27.39 -26.03 38.36
C HIS A 667 28.20 -24.73 38.24
N TYR A 668 28.78 -24.47 37.06
CA TYR A 668 29.49 -23.22 36.83
C TYR A 668 28.57 -21.99 36.82
N LEU A 669 27.37 -22.10 36.25
CA LEU A 669 26.39 -21.02 36.29
C LEU A 669 25.94 -20.71 37.73
N ASP A 670 25.69 -21.74 38.55
CA ASP A 670 25.31 -21.57 39.97
C ASP A 670 26.41 -20.86 40.78
N GLN A 671 27.68 -21.13 40.48
CA GLN A 671 28.81 -20.39 41.07
C GLN A 671 28.82 -18.91 40.68
N LEU A 672 28.43 -18.57 39.44
CA LEU A 672 28.35 -17.17 39.00
C LEU A 672 27.18 -16.44 39.70
N ILE A 673 26.03 -17.10 39.83
CA ILE A 673 24.83 -16.59 40.50
C ILE A 673 25.09 -16.26 41.97
N THR A 674 25.77 -17.17 42.69
CA THR A 674 26.02 -17.06 44.14
C THR A 674 27.25 -16.23 44.50
N SER A 675 27.97 -15.71 43.50
CA SER A 675 29.18 -14.91 43.72
C SER A 675 28.86 -13.58 44.41
N LYS A 676 29.73 -13.17 45.34
CA LYS A 676 29.66 -11.85 46.00
C LYS A 676 30.01 -10.69 45.06
N LYS A 677 30.69 -10.96 43.95
CA LYS A 677 31.12 -9.93 43.00
C LYS A 677 30.03 -9.63 41.98
N VAL A 678 29.75 -8.34 41.77
CA VAL A 678 28.71 -7.86 40.83
C VAL A 678 28.99 -8.36 39.40
N GLU A 679 30.22 -8.25 38.93
CA GLU A 679 30.66 -8.66 37.58
C GLU A 679 30.33 -10.13 37.25
N TYR A 680 30.35 -11.02 38.24
CA TYR A 680 30.04 -12.44 38.07
C TYR A 680 28.54 -12.69 38.05
N ARG A 681 27.76 -11.91 38.81
CA ARG A 681 26.29 -11.96 38.77
C ARG A 681 25.77 -11.40 37.44
N GLU A 682 26.37 -10.34 36.92
CA GLU A 682 26.05 -9.80 35.58
C GLU A 682 26.34 -10.83 34.47
N ALA A 683 27.48 -11.52 34.56
CA ALA A 683 27.79 -12.63 33.67
C ALA A 683 26.73 -13.76 33.76
N ALA A 684 26.22 -14.07 34.94
CA ALA A 684 25.12 -15.03 35.09
C ALA A 684 23.81 -14.55 34.43
N VAL A 685 23.43 -13.29 34.65
CA VAL A 685 22.26 -12.66 34.00
C VAL A 685 22.39 -12.73 32.49
N TYR A 686 23.57 -12.42 31.95
CA TYR A 686 23.86 -12.51 30.53
C TYR A 686 23.66 -13.92 29.99
N ILE A 687 24.20 -14.96 30.66
CA ILE A 687 24.02 -16.38 30.27
C ILE A 687 22.53 -16.77 30.26
N ILE A 688 21.80 -16.47 31.33
CA ILE A 688 20.36 -16.78 31.45
C ILE A 688 19.58 -16.11 30.32
N SER A 689 19.93 -14.86 29.99
CA SER A 689 19.30 -14.08 28.93
C SER A 689 19.56 -14.63 27.53
N GLU A 690 20.81 -14.97 27.21
CA GLU A 690 21.25 -15.37 25.87
C GLU A 690 20.78 -16.80 25.54
N LEU A 691 20.81 -17.70 26.54
CA LEU A 691 20.31 -19.07 26.42
C LEU A 691 18.80 -19.20 26.63
N THR A 692 18.13 -18.10 26.99
CA THR A 692 16.69 -18.04 27.26
C THR A 692 16.19 -19.06 28.31
N LEU A 693 16.93 -19.23 29.41
CA LEU A 693 16.66 -20.23 30.45
C LEU A 693 15.47 -19.82 31.33
N LYS A 694 14.25 -20.17 30.91
CA LYS A 694 13.01 -19.80 31.61
C LYS A 694 12.91 -20.39 33.01
N GLU A 695 13.50 -21.56 33.22
CA GLU A 695 13.54 -22.21 34.54
C GLU A 695 14.31 -21.40 35.60
N ARG A 696 15.17 -20.45 35.19
CA ARG A 696 16.00 -19.63 36.09
C ARG A 696 15.41 -18.24 36.40
N LYS A 697 14.16 -17.96 36.02
CA LYS A 697 13.55 -16.62 36.17
C LYS A 697 13.45 -16.12 37.62
N GLU A 698 13.23 -17.02 38.58
CA GLU A 698 13.12 -16.66 40.00
C GLU A 698 14.43 -16.10 40.55
N GLU A 699 15.56 -16.53 39.99
CA GLU A 699 16.88 -16.01 40.34
C GLU A 699 17.07 -14.59 39.80
N LEU A 700 16.55 -14.29 38.60
CA LEU A 700 16.54 -12.93 38.06
C LEU A 700 15.68 -11.98 38.91
N TYR A 701 14.52 -12.43 39.39
CA TYR A 701 13.68 -11.61 40.29
C TYR A 701 14.40 -11.28 41.60
N LYS A 702 15.04 -12.28 42.24
CA LYS A 702 15.83 -12.05 43.46
C LYS A 702 16.98 -11.06 43.23
N MET A 703 17.71 -11.18 42.13
CA MET A 703 18.77 -10.24 41.80
C MET A 703 18.25 -8.82 41.52
N MET A 704 17.02 -8.68 41.04
CA MET A 704 16.38 -7.40 40.79
C MET A 704 15.91 -6.70 42.08
N GLU A 705 15.56 -7.45 43.12
CA GLU A 705 15.25 -6.89 44.45
C GLU A 705 16.49 -6.30 45.14
N ASP A 706 17.66 -6.90 44.91
CA ASP A 706 18.94 -6.45 45.47
C ASP A 706 19.55 -5.25 44.74
N ASN A 707 19.21 -5.03 43.46
CA ASN A 707 19.80 -3.98 42.63
C ASN A 707 18.88 -3.64 41.42
N GLU A 708 18.53 -2.36 41.23
CA GLU A 708 17.76 -1.88 40.07
C GLU A 708 18.61 -1.81 38.78
N ASN A 709 19.31 -2.90 38.44
CA ASN A 709 20.11 -2.95 37.22
C ASN A 709 19.20 -3.15 35.99
N PRO A 710 19.19 -2.22 35.01
CA PRO A 710 18.38 -2.35 33.81
C PRO A 710 18.70 -3.61 32.99
N GLU A 711 19.91 -4.18 33.10
CA GLU A 711 20.26 -5.42 32.41
C GLU A 711 19.40 -6.61 32.83
N ILE A 712 18.99 -6.68 34.09
CA ILE A 712 18.10 -7.73 34.59
C ILE A 712 16.71 -7.59 33.96
N LEU A 713 16.23 -6.36 33.77
CA LEU A 713 14.97 -6.08 33.10
C LEU A 713 15.01 -6.52 31.62
N PHE A 714 16.10 -6.23 30.90
CA PHE A 714 16.29 -6.71 29.53
C PHE A 714 16.44 -8.25 29.47
N ALA A 715 17.04 -8.88 30.47
CA ALA A 715 17.11 -10.33 30.58
C ALA A 715 15.72 -10.97 30.75
N LEU A 716 14.89 -10.41 31.65
CA LEU A 716 13.49 -10.83 31.83
C LEU A 716 12.67 -10.66 30.52
N ALA A 717 12.92 -9.58 29.79
CA ALA A 717 12.30 -9.35 28.50
C ALA A 717 12.75 -10.36 27.43
N ARG A 718 14.04 -10.72 27.40
CA ARG A 718 14.58 -11.75 26.48
C ARG A 718 13.98 -13.13 26.73
N ILE A 719 13.76 -13.53 27.99
CA ILE A 719 13.04 -14.78 28.30
C ILE A 719 11.51 -14.69 28.06
N SER A 720 11.02 -13.54 27.57
CA SER A 720 9.62 -13.25 27.27
C SER A 720 8.70 -13.25 28.49
N GLU A 721 9.19 -12.81 29.64
CA GLU A 721 8.37 -12.64 30.84
C GLU A 721 7.50 -11.38 30.73
N LYS A 722 6.19 -11.55 30.96
CA LYS A 722 5.20 -10.47 30.78
C LYS A 722 5.41 -9.33 31.76
N SER A 723 5.92 -9.62 32.96
CA SER A 723 6.18 -8.61 33.99
C SER A 723 7.18 -7.55 33.55
N ALA A 724 8.04 -7.85 32.57
CA ALA A 724 9.02 -6.90 32.04
C ALA A 724 8.39 -5.82 31.16
N LEU A 725 7.18 -6.03 30.60
CA LEU A 725 6.56 -5.08 29.66
C LEU A 725 6.30 -3.70 30.30
N VAL A 726 5.72 -3.69 31.50
CA VAL A 726 5.38 -2.44 32.20
C VAL A 726 6.65 -1.70 32.62
N ARG A 727 7.58 -2.39 33.27
CA ARG A 727 8.86 -1.81 33.71
C ARG A 727 9.73 -1.33 32.54
N LEU A 728 9.68 -2.01 31.38
CA LEU A 728 10.37 -1.55 30.18
C LEU A 728 9.73 -0.29 29.59
N MET A 729 8.41 -0.15 29.65
CA MET A 729 7.73 1.07 29.22
C MET A 729 8.18 2.25 30.09
N ASP A 730 8.20 2.09 31.41
CA ASP A 730 8.70 3.13 32.33
C ASP A 730 10.16 3.50 32.03
N TYR A 731 11.00 2.50 31.75
CA TYR A 731 12.40 2.70 31.37
C TYR A 731 12.54 3.45 30.03
N ILE A 732 11.72 3.13 29.02
CA ILE A 732 11.72 3.78 27.70
C ILE A 732 11.33 5.25 27.82
N VAL A 733 10.26 5.53 28.56
CA VAL A 733 9.76 6.90 28.76
C VAL A 733 10.77 7.73 29.57
N SER A 734 11.40 7.14 30.57
CA SER A 734 12.42 7.81 31.40
C SER A 734 13.71 8.11 30.63
N ASN A 735 14.05 7.30 29.61
CA ASN A 735 15.25 7.48 28.78
C ASN A 735 14.95 8.00 27.36
N LYS A 736 13.88 8.79 27.22
CA LYS A 736 13.44 9.35 25.92
C LYS A 736 14.53 10.16 25.19
N ASP A 737 15.43 10.80 25.94
CA ASP A 737 16.51 11.63 25.38
C ASP A 737 17.65 10.80 24.75
N ASP A 738 17.82 9.53 25.17
CA ASP A 738 18.76 8.56 24.60
C ASP A 738 18.00 7.40 23.91
N TRP A 739 16.96 7.76 23.14
CA TRP A 739 16.13 6.78 22.42
C TRP A 739 16.94 5.91 21.46
N LYS A 740 17.97 6.47 20.80
CA LYS A 740 18.83 5.72 19.86
C LYS A 740 19.48 4.50 20.51
N ASN A 741 20.04 4.67 21.69
CA ASN A 741 20.69 3.59 22.43
C ASN A 741 19.65 2.59 22.98
N THR A 742 18.53 3.10 23.49
CA THR A 742 17.42 2.28 23.98
C THR A 742 16.83 1.40 22.87
N LYS A 743 16.57 1.97 21.70
CA LYS A 743 16.10 1.25 20.49
C LYS A 743 17.06 0.13 20.09
N LYS A 744 18.38 0.35 20.16
CA LYS A 744 19.39 -0.68 19.89
C LYS A 744 19.36 -1.83 20.90
N LYS A 745 19.05 -1.58 22.17
CA LYS A 745 18.86 -2.66 23.16
C LYS A 745 17.56 -3.42 22.91
N LEU A 746 16.49 -2.72 22.53
CA LEU A 746 15.19 -3.30 22.24
C LEU A 746 15.19 -4.19 20.99
N SER A 747 15.97 -3.85 19.95
CA SER A 747 16.05 -4.66 18.72
C SER A 747 16.57 -6.08 18.96
N LYS A 748 17.28 -6.32 20.07
CA LYS A 748 17.80 -7.63 20.48
C LYS A 748 16.77 -8.51 21.19
N LEU A 749 15.55 -8.03 21.39
CA LEU A 749 14.48 -8.78 22.04
C LEU A 749 13.79 -9.75 21.06
N PRO A 750 13.20 -10.86 21.55
CA PRO A 750 12.45 -11.77 20.71
C PRO A 750 11.37 -11.03 19.93
N LYS A 751 11.31 -11.19 18.59
CA LYS A 751 10.37 -10.46 17.71
C LYS A 751 8.93 -10.44 18.23
N LYS A 752 8.45 -11.56 18.78
CA LYS A 752 7.10 -11.67 19.35
C LYS A 752 6.90 -10.76 20.57
N PHE A 753 7.89 -10.69 21.45
CA PHE A 753 7.87 -9.82 22.63
C PHE A 753 8.03 -8.37 22.18
N LEU A 754 8.99 -8.08 21.29
CA LEU A 754 9.23 -6.75 20.74
C LEU A 754 7.96 -6.18 20.10
N ASN A 755 7.27 -6.93 19.23
CA ASN A 755 6.02 -6.46 18.63
C ASN A 755 4.94 -6.13 19.68
N THR A 756 4.84 -6.93 20.74
CA THR A 756 3.89 -6.68 21.84
C THR A 756 4.28 -5.41 22.61
N LEU A 757 5.58 -5.25 22.89
CA LEU A 757 6.13 -4.07 23.56
C LEU A 757 5.95 -2.82 22.69
N THR A 758 6.26 -2.86 21.40
CA THR A 758 6.08 -1.73 20.48
C THR A 758 4.62 -1.30 20.40
N GLN A 759 3.67 -2.24 20.34
CA GLN A 759 2.24 -1.91 20.39
C GLN A 759 1.84 -1.24 21.71
N TYR A 760 2.35 -1.75 22.84
CA TYR A 760 2.08 -1.20 24.16
C TYR A 760 2.70 0.19 24.35
N VAL A 761 3.96 0.37 23.93
CA VAL A 761 4.69 1.64 23.96
C VAL A 761 4.01 2.66 23.07
N HIS A 762 3.66 2.29 21.82
CA HIS A 762 2.94 3.18 20.92
C HIS A 762 1.62 3.63 21.54
N HIS A 763 0.83 2.71 22.11
CA HIS A 763 -0.43 3.07 22.77
C HIS A 763 -0.25 4.07 23.93
N GLU A 764 0.66 3.79 24.86
CA GLU A 764 0.88 4.65 26.04
C GLU A 764 1.53 5.98 25.67
N VAL A 765 2.51 5.99 24.76
CA VAL A 765 3.16 7.22 24.28
C VAL A 765 2.16 8.10 23.52
N SER A 766 1.34 7.54 22.63
CA SER A 766 0.27 8.28 21.97
C SER A 766 -0.74 8.84 22.96
N ARG A 767 -1.06 8.10 24.03
CA ARG A 767 -1.93 8.58 25.12
C ARG A 767 -1.30 9.73 25.89
N MET A 768 0.01 9.67 26.17
CA MET A 768 0.76 10.75 26.82
C MET A 768 0.80 12.00 25.93
N ILE A 769 1.11 11.85 24.64
CA ILE A 769 1.08 12.94 23.67
C ILE A 769 -0.31 13.57 23.63
N HIS A 770 -1.36 12.75 23.51
CA HIS A 770 -2.74 13.23 23.51
C HIS A 770 -3.10 13.99 24.80
N ARG A 771 -2.67 13.51 25.97
CA ARG A 771 -2.88 14.22 27.25
C ARG A 771 -2.18 15.59 27.27
N ILE A 772 -0.94 15.67 26.78
CA ILE A 772 -0.18 16.93 26.72
C ILE A 772 -0.85 17.90 25.76
N LEU A 773 -1.30 17.43 24.60
CA LEU A 773 -1.96 18.28 23.61
C LEU A 773 -3.36 18.73 24.07
N THR A 774 -4.12 17.87 24.71
CA THR A 774 -5.46 18.22 25.22
C THR A 774 -5.39 19.17 26.41
N SER A 775 -4.44 18.97 27.34
CA SER A 775 -4.23 19.89 28.45
C SER A 775 -3.81 21.29 27.99
N ASN A 776 -3.13 21.39 26.84
CA ASN A 776 -2.70 22.65 26.23
C ASN A 776 -3.56 23.09 25.03
N SER A 777 -4.76 22.52 24.85
CA SER A 777 -5.62 22.77 23.68
C SER A 777 -6.13 24.22 23.56
N HIS A 778 -6.02 25.00 24.64
CA HIS A 778 -6.38 26.43 24.69
C HIS A 778 -5.24 27.35 24.21
N LEU A 779 -4.02 26.83 24.07
CA LEU A 779 -2.84 27.57 23.65
C LEU A 779 -2.57 27.35 22.17
N ARG A 780 -2.08 28.37 21.47
CA ARG A 780 -1.51 28.19 20.14
C ARG A 780 -0.19 27.42 20.27
N THR A 781 0.18 26.65 19.26
CA THR A 781 1.41 25.83 19.25
C THR A 781 2.70 26.64 19.49
N GLU A 782 2.69 27.92 19.14
CA GLU A 782 3.77 28.89 19.41
C GLU A 782 3.85 29.31 20.89
N GLU A 783 2.80 29.10 21.68
CA GLU A 783 2.72 29.50 23.10
C GLU A 783 3.17 28.38 24.05
N PHE A 784 3.42 27.17 23.55
CA PHE A 784 3.86 26.02 24.36
C PHE A 784 5.22 26.30 25.02
N SER A 785 5.39 25.96 26.30
CA SER A 785 6.69 26.09 26.97
C SER A 785 7.78 25.21 26.31
N ILE A 786 9.03 25.67 26.37
CA ILE A 786 10.19 24.92 25.82
C ILE A 786 10.26 23.52 26.42
N THR A 787 9.98 23.36 27.71
CA THR A 787 9.93 22.07 28.42
C THR A 787 8.88 21.12 27.83
N THR A 788 7.69 21.63 27.51
CA THR A 788 6.61 20.85 26.88
C THR A 788 6.96 20.46 25.44
N LEU A 789 7.63 21.35 24.70
CA LEU A 789 8.12 21.06 23.36
C LEU A 789 9.24 20.01 23.38
N GLU A 790 10.18 20.10 24.32
CA GLU A 790 11.23 19.08 24.51
C GLU A 790 10.64 17.72 24.92
N GLU A 791 9.61 17.72 25.76
CA GLU A 791 8.85 16.52 26.12
C GLU A 791 8.12 15.90 24.93
N LEU A 792 7.41 16.70 24.13
CA LEU A 792 6.74 16.24 22.91
C LEU A 792 7.75 15.69 21.89
N LYS A 793 8.90 16.36 21.72
CA LYS A 793 9.96 15.89 20.83
C LYS A 793 10.44 14.49 21.22
N GLY A 794 10.73 14.26 22.51
CA GLY A 794 11.16 12.95 23.00
C GLY A 794 10.11 11.87 22.78
N LEU A 795 8.84 12.19 23.02
CA LEU A 795 7.73 11.25 22.79
C LEU A 795 7.53 10.93 21.29
N TYR A 796 7.61 11.94 20.41
CA TYR A 796 7.54 11.74 18.96
C TYR A 796 8.69 10.89 18.42
N SER A 797 9.88 11.04 18.99
CA SER A 797 11.04 10.21 18.64
C SER A 797 10.80 8.73 18.97
N ILE A 798 10.17 8.43 20.12
CA ILE A 798 9.87 7.05 20.55
C ILE A 798 8.91 6.34 19.59
N ILE A 799 7.90 7.06 19.07
CA ILE A 799 6.94 6.50 18.10
C ILE A 799 7.37 6.66 16.64
N GLU A 800 8.56 7.20 16.39
CA GLU A 800 9.16 7.37 15.05
C GLU A 800 8.38 8.33 14.13
N GLU A 801 7.71 9.34 14.71
CA GLU A 801 6.96 10.37 13.98
C GLU A 801 7.88 11.55 13.60
N HIS A 802 8.74 11.33 12.60
CA HIS A 802 9.80 12.26 12.21
C HIS A 802 9.31 13.65 11.76
N GLN A 803 8.15 13.72 11.10
CA GLN A 803 7.57 15.01 10.68
C GLN A 803 7.20 15.87 11.88
N ALA A 804 6.54 15.28 12.88
CA ALA A 804 6.17 15.96 14.11
C ALA A 804 7.41 16.33 14.93
N GLU A 805 8.42 15.44 15.00
CA GLU A 805 9.69 15.71 15.68
C GLU A 805 10.44 16.90 15.05
N GLU A 806 10.51 16.97 13.71
CA GLU A 806 11.18 18.06 12.99
C GLU A 806 10.45 19.40 13.19
N GLN A 807 9.12 19.37 13.16
CA GLN A 807 8.28 20.54 13.39
C GLN A 807 8.47 21.11 14.81
N VAL A 808 8.43 20.25 15.83
CA VAL A 808 8.70 20.64 17.22
C VAL A 808 10.14 21.16 17.37
N SER A 809 11.11 20.53 16.68
CA SER A 809 12.50 20.97 16.70
C SER A 809 12.71 22.37 16.09
N LYS A 810 11.96 22.73 15.05
CA LYS A 810 11.98 24.08 14.45
C LYS A 810 11.44 25.14 15.42
N LEU A 811 10.36 24.82 16.14
CA LEU A 811 9.77 25.71 17.15
C LEU A 811 10.70 25.92 18.35
N ILE A 812 11.37 24.86 18.83
CA ILE A 812 12.38 24.98 19.89
C ILE A 812 13.52 25.89 19.43
N LYS A 813 13.99 25.77 18.18
CA LYS A 813 15.03 26.64 17.64
C LYS A 813 14.57 28.10 17.57
N HIS A 814 13.35 28.35 17.09
CA HIS A 814 12.78 29.70 16.99
C HIS A 814 12.57 30.36 18.37
N LYS A 815 12.34 29.58 19.44
CA LYS A 815 12.23 30.12 20.81
C LYS A 815 13.58 30.34 21.51
N LYS A 816 14.64 29.65 21.05
CA LYS A 816 15.99 29.79 21.61
C LYS A 816 16.84 30.84 20.87
N SER A 817 16.43 31.26 19.67
CA SER A 817 16.92 32.44 18.95
C SER A 817 16.20 33.69 19.40
#